data_AF-A0AAD7GTP7-F1
#
_entry.id   AF-A0AAD7GTP7-F1
#
_cell.length_a   1.000
_cell.length_b   1.000
_cell.length_c   1.000
_cell.angle_alpha   90.00
_cell.angle_beta   90.00
_cell.angle_gamma   90.00
#
_symmetry.space_group_name_H-M   'P 1'
#
loop_
_entity.id
_entity.type
_entity.pdbx_description
1 polymer ?
#
loop_
_entity_poly.entity_id
_entity_poly.type
_entity_poly.pdbx_seq_one_letter_code
_entity_poly.pdbx_strand_id
1 'polypeptide(L)'
;MTASTKHFICTSDDLDAFGIIGLLVGGSNVYSDLIPSETRDWDGLIVVARRRDIGLLVTTPSALNRMLGLVREEYPDLPVASSLHHAYDAVRYCGFNDSGVKKSVKILSLEHLSTLVGNHRPGTIRILSRKNVRVYKAAQYGRLSWRLQPAVTLDARTYLLHDADIYTAPLGVDNFQYAALGATTDLLITGKWLHATPSILGFSLRLIQKLTRVPNLRLPGDWTTFFARGERFSPRYREGLRSQQWASLLDSVATVDILQIPESLVFWHPSVFAIEQGILDHIQFFRHPQTRYRFFSQYVTNTICHRDLAAATVVPGVSPTLRETHHSRDLYIPAASRFSSNSQSGAITCGPQKLFWKIPTSMSCEIAGAHLSAPYGAIHLPLSLDVKNGILLYPFFDGHSFAERRLEHLRGIRDDTFDFIEVEMRRSEDMLTAYCGTVHLGFSDSSIQQFFCSRLMNGSRLNEFYPAGVLVNQIHCSLDDFLQLPISINGEAFPPLHLIIESALSALQLSEETVVITGMGDSHSGNVMLSKSKPMQVLYVDYETAGQHSPWLDFAKPLYNDVFFEALYADFLDRDFKAEGLFDAVLSSSGISLSIGDLKFDSTARLIWDIKRRLVLEPFTAYLLDKNLPTSLSTQILGNALFCCAILTRNYQAHPDVFLLNLALGVLLAQGRVAEVVDLVCPTG
;
A
#
# COMPACT_ATOMS: atom_id res chain seq x y z
N MET A 1 -28.93 12.30 -32.98
CA MET A 1 -28.14 11.55 -31.97
C MET A 1 -26.70 12.02 -32.04
N THR A 2 -26.18 12.63 -30.98
CA THR A 2 -24.76 13.05 -30.91
C THR A 2 -23.83 11.83 -30.90
N ALA A 3 -22.56 11.98 -31.28
CA ALA A 3 -21.58 10.87 -31.24
C ALA A 3 -21.55 10.12 -29.89
N SER A 4 -21.85 10.80 -28.77
CA SER A 4 -21.95 10.19 -27.43
C SER A 4 -23.05 9.14 -27.27
N THR A 5 -24.16 9.25 -28.01
CA THR A 5 -25.27 8.27 -27.93
C THR A 5 -25.00 6.97 -28.68
N LYS A 6 -23.99 6.92 -29.57
CA LYS A 6 -23.66 5.70 -30.33
C LYS A 6 -23.06 4.58 -29.47
N HIS A 7 -22.63 4.90 -28.24
CA HIS A 7 -21.94 3.93 -27.37
C HIS A 7 -22.85 3.20 -26.38
N PHE A 8 -24.13 3.56 -26.28
CA PHE A 8 -25.14 2.85 -25.49
C PHE A 8 -26.28 2.44 -26.42
N ILE A 9 -26.68 1.17 -26.39
CA ILE A 9 -27.63 0.58 -27.34
C ILE A 9 -29.00 0.48 -26.67
N CYS A 10 -29.54 1.60 -26.20
CA CYS A 10 -30.83 1.61 -25.51
C CYS A 10 -31.72 2.77 -25.95
N THR A 11 -33.01 2.47 -26.07
CA THR A 11 -34.09 3.46 -26.18
C THR A 11 -34.57 3.88 -24.79
N SER A 12 -35.36 4.94 -24.68
CA SER A 12 -35.96 5.31 -23.39
C SER A 12 -36.89 4.21 -22.86
N ASP A 13 -37.62 3.54 -23.75
CA ASP A 13 -38.53 2.46 -23.40
C ASP A 13 -37.80 1.26 -22.79
N ASP A 14 -36.61 0.93 -23.29
CA ASP A 14 -35.76 -0.11 -22.70
C ASP A 14 -35.36 0.25 -21.27
N LEU A 15 -34.97 1.51 -21.04
CA LEU A 15 -34.53 1.97 -19.72
C LEU A 15 -35.67 1.91 -18.69
N ASP A 16 -36.87 2.34 -19.10
CA ASP A 16 -38.07 2.29 -18.25
C ASP A 16 -38.47 0.84 -17.93
N ALA A 17 -38.38 -0.07 -18.91
CA ALA A 17 -38.66 -1.49 -18.70
C ALA A 17 -37.70 -2.14 -17.68
N PHE A 18 -36.47 -1.65 -17.55
CA PHE A 18 -35.51 -2.09 -16.55
C PHE A 18 -35.57 -1.31 -15.22
N GLY A 19 -36.52 -0.38 -15.07
CA GLY A 19 -36.66 0.45 -13.87
C GLY A 19 -35.47 1.41 -13.68
N ILE A 20 -34.75 1.73 -14.75
CA ILE A 20 -33.65 2.69 -14.76
C ILE A 20 -34.25 4.07 -14.87
N ILE A 21 -34.09 4.87 -13.81
CA ILE A 21 -34.60 6.24 -13.74
C ILE A 21 -33.55 7.29 -14.10
N GLY A 22 -32.30 6.86 -14.29
CA GLY A 22 -31.19 7.71 -14.67
C GLY A 22 -30.05 6.91 -15.30
N LEU A 23 -29.54 7.39 -16.43
CA LEU A 23 -28.31 6.90 -17.07
C LEU A 23 -27.41 8.10 -17.34
N LEU A 24 -26.23 8.09 -16.75
CA LEU A 24 -25.22 9.14 -16.87
C LEU A 24 -23.92 8.56 -17.40
N VAL A 25 -23.26 9.33 -18.26
CA VAL A 25 -21.98 8.97 -18.85
C VAL A 25 -20.96 10.05 -18.54
N GLY A 26 -19.75 9.66 -18.16
CA GLY A 26 -18.62 10.56 -17.93
C GLY A 26 -17.30 9.86 -18.25
N GLY A 27 -16.25 10.28 -17.55
CA GLY A 27 -14.89 9.81 -17.83
C GLY A 27 -14.20 10.55 -18.96
N SER A 28 -12.99 10.10 -19.28
CA SER A 28 -12.05 10.80 -20.16
C SER A 28 -12.58 11.07 -21.57
N ASN A 29 -13.59 10.33 -22.04
CA ASN A 29 -14.24 10.55 -23.34
C ASN A 29 -15.27 11.69 -23.32
N VAL A 30 -15.89 11.97 -22.16
CA VAL A 30 -16.84 13.08 -22.03
C VAL A 30 -16.10 14.39 -21.73
N TYR A 31 -14.95 14.30 -21.07
CA TYR A 31 -14.19 15.46 -20.61
C TYR A 31 -13.25 16.06 -21.67
N SER A 32 -12.90 15.29 -22.71
CA SER A 32 -11.94 15.73 -23.73
C SER A 32 -12.61 16.36 -24.95
N ASP A 33 -12.07 17.49 -25.41
CA ASP A 33 -12.39 18.08 -26.72
C ASP A 33 -11.83 17.26 -27.91
N LEU A 34 -10.93 16.33 -27.62
CA LEU A 34 -10.39 15.41 -28.62
C LEU A 34 -11.51 14.49 -29.12
N ILE A 35 -11.52 14.25 -30.43
CA ILE A 35 -12.36 13.21 -31.06
C ILE A 35 -12.24 11.96 -30.19
N PRO A 36 -13.36 11.34 -29.77
CA PRO A 36 -13.32 10.17 -28.89
C PRO A 36 -12.34 9.16 -29.48
N SER A 37 -11.17 9.04 -28.86
CA SER A 37 -10.21 8.04 -29.29
C SER A 37 -10.87 6.71 -28.95
N GLU A 38 -11.01 5.84 -29.94
CA GLU A 38 -11.61 4.51 -29.76
C GLU A 38 -10.92 3.68 -28.68
N THR A 39 -9.81 4.13 -28.11
CA THR A 39 -9.00 3.41 -27.13
C THR A 39 -9.28 3.75 -25.66
N ARG A 40 -10.18 4.68 -25.34
CA ARG A 40 -10.38 5.15 -23.95
C ARG A 40 -11.60 4.53 -23.27
N ASP A 41 -11.40 4.15 -22.01
CA ASP A 41 -12.43 3.61 -21.12
C ASP A 41 -13.62 4.57 -20.95
N TRP A 42 -14.82 3.99 -20.86
CA TRP A 42 -16.06 4.69 -20.52
C TRP A 42 -16.43 4.46 -19.06
N ASP A 43 -16.71 5.55 -18.34
CA ASP A 43 -17.29 5.50 -17.01
C ASP A 43 -18.73 6.00 -17.02
N GLY A 44 -19.63 5.37 -16.27
CA GLY A 44 -21.02 5.82 -16.17
C GLY A 44 -21.66 5.51 -14.83
N LEU A 45 -22.89 5.97 -14.69
CA LEU A 45 -23.77 5.72 -13.55
C LEU A 45 -25.13 5.30 -14.06
N ILE A 46 -25.70 4.29 -13.42
CA ILE A 46 -27.09 3.88 -13.57
C ILE A 46 -27.76 4.13 -12.23
N VAL A 47 -28.91 4.79 -12.26
CA VAL A 47 -29.72 5.02 -11.08
C VAL A 47 -31.05 4.30 -11.23
N VAL A 48 -31.36 3.48 -10.23
CA VAL A 48 -32.64 2.78 -10.09
C VAL A 48 -33.43 3.38 -8.92
N ALA A 49 -34.72 3.11 -8.83
CA ALA A 49 -35.56 3.70 -7.79
C ALA A 49 -35.16 3.23 -6.38
N ARG A 50 -35.08 1.91 -6.17
CA ARG A 50 -34.86 1.28 -4.85
C ARG A 50 -33.62 0.40 -4.86
N ARG A 51 -33.03 0.18 -3.69
CA ARG A 51 -31.82 -0.65 -3.59
C ARG A 51 -31.99 -2.07 -4.13
N ARG A 52 -33.15 -2.69 -3.89
CA ARG A 52 -33.46 -4.05 -4.38
C ARG A 52 -33.43 -4.16 -5.90
N ASP A 53 -33.68 -3.05 -6.61
CA ASP A 53 -33.73 -3.01 -8.07
C ASP A 53 -32.32 -3.10 -8.67
N ILE A 54 -31.28 -2.78 -7.88
CA ILE A 54 -29.87 -3.00 -8.25
C ILE A 54 -29.62 -4.50 -8.45
N GLY A 55 -30.10 -5.34 -7.52
CA GLY A 55 -29.96 -6.79 -7.59
C GLY A 55 -30.63 -7.35 -8.84
N LEU A 56 -31.90 -7.00 -9.07
CA LEU A 56 -32.67 -7.43 -10.24
C LEU A 56 -31.97 -7.09 -11.56
N LEU A 57 -31.40 -5.89 -11.65
CA LEU A 57 -30.69 -5.44 -12.85
C LEU A 57 -29.41 -6.23 -13.09
N VAL A 58 -28.60 -6.44 -12.04
CA VAL A 58 -27.31 -7.16 -12.16
C VAL A 58 -27.52 -8.65 -12.38
N THR A 59 -28.58 -9.25 -11.84
CA THR A 59 -28.94 -10.66 -12.08
C THR A 59 -29.52 -10.92 -13.48
N THR A 60 -29.71 -9.87 -14.29
CA THR A 60 -30.19 -9.97 -15.68
C THR A 60 -29.10 -9.50 -16.67
N PRO A 61 -27.92 -10.17 -16.71
CA PRO A 61 -26.73 -9.66 -17.40
C PRO A 61 -26.95 -9.47 -18.91
N SER A 62 -27.77 -10.28 -19.57
CA SER A 62 -28.03 -10.15 -21.01
C SER A 62 -28.65 -8.81 -21.41
N ALA A 63 -29.53 -8.27 -20.57
CA ALA A 63 -30.16 -6.97 -20.79
C ALA A 63 -29.15 -5.84 -20.56
N LEU A 64 -28.43 -5.90 -19.45
CA LEU A 64 -27.44 -4.90 -19.06
C LEU A 64 -26.27 -4.85 -20.06
N ASN A 65 -25.79 -6.02 -20.50
CA ASN A 65 -24.76 -6.13 -21.54
C ASN A 65 -25.23 -5.52 -22.86
N ARG A 66 -26.46 -5.82 -23.30
CA ARG A 66 -27.02 -5.23 -24.52
C ARG A 66 -27.08 -3.71 -24.43
N MET A 67 -27.64 -3.18 -23.34
CA MET A 67 -27.75 -1.74 -23.09
C MET A 67 -26.38 -1.05 -23.11
N LEU A 68 -25.40 -1.65 -22.44
CA LEU A 68 -24.03 -1.13 -22.37
C LEU A 68 -23.22 -1.45 -23.65
N GLY A 69 -23.74 -2.24 -24.59
CA GLY A 69 -22.98 -2.73 -25.75
C GLY A 69 -21.75 -3.54 -25.35
N LEU A 70 -21.87 -4.40 -24.33
CA LEU A 70 -20.83 -5.30 -23.86
C LEU A 70 -20.95 -6.64 -24.59
N VAL A 71 -19.83 -7.13 -25.12
CA VAL A 71 -19.72 -8.49 -25.67
C VAL A 71 -19.09 -9.45 -24.68
N ARG A 72 -18.38 -8.92 -23.68
CA ARG A 72 -17.71 -9.70 -22.65
C ARG A 72 -17.74 -8.97 -21.31
N GLU A 73 -18.33 -9.59 -20.30
CA GLU A 73 -18.26 -9.11 -18.92
C GLU A 73 -16.84 -9.26 -18.36
N GLU A 74 -16.39 -8.28 -17.57
CA GLU A 74 -15.11 -8.40 -16.86
C GLU A 74 -15.25 -9.38 -15.68
N TYR A 75 -16.43 -9.40 -15.04
CA TYR A 75 -16.72 -10.20 -13.84
C TYR A 75 -18.14 -10.81 -13.89
N PRO A 76 -18.35 -11.88 -14.68
CA PRO A 76 -19.67 -12.50 -14.84
C PRO A 76 -20.21 -13.19 -13.57
N ASP A 77 -19.35 -13.37 -12.56
CA ASP A 77 -19.63 -14.13 -11.34
C ASP A 77 -19.77 -13.23 -10.09
N LEU A 78 -19.99 -11.91 -10.26
CA LEU A 78 -20.10 -10.98 -9.14
C LEU A 78 -21.31 -11.36 -8.25
N PRO A 79 -21.10 -11.70 -6.96
CA PRO A 79 -22.17 -12.22 -6.12
C PRO A 79 -23.09 -11.08 -5.64
N VAL A 80 -24.18 -10.84 -6.37
CA VAL A 80 -25.25 -9.92 -5.95
C VAL A 80 -26.40 -10.71 -5.32
N ALA A 81 -26.07 -11.50 -4.31
CA ALA A 81 -27.05 -12.29 -3.58
C ALA A 81 -27.93 -11.39 -2.69
N SER A 82 -29.20 -11.77 -2.51
CA SER A 82 -30.15 -11.06 -1.65
C SER A 82 -29.64 -10.88 -0.21
N SER A 83 -28.82 -11.80 0.29
CA SER A 83 -28.18 -11.74 1.61
C SER A 83 -27.19 -10.57 1.77
N LEU A 84 -26.62 -10.07 0.67
CA LEU A 84 -25.64 -8.97 0.68
C LEU A 84 -26.27 -7.59 0.48
N HIS A 85 -27.58 -7.48 0.24
CA HIS A 85 -28.25 -6.22 -0.08
C HIS A 85 -28.07 -5.10 0.97
N HIS A 86 -27.80 -5.46 2.23
CA HIS A 86 -27.54 -4.48 3.30
C HIS A 86 -26.07 -4.02 3.36
N ALA A 87 -25.16 -4.81 2.78
CA ALA A 87 -23.72 -4.59 2.85
C ALA A 87 -23.21 -3.54 1.85
N TYR A 88 -23.90 -3.34 0.73
CA TYR A 88 -23.53 -2.37 -0.30
C TYR A 88 -24.61 -1.31 -0.55
N ASP A 89 -24.18 -0.18 -1.09
CA ASP A 89 -25.01 0.94 -1.53
C ASP A 89 -25.04 1.08 -3.06
N ALA A 90 -24.00 0.56 -3.72
CA ALA A 90 -23.89 0.49 -5.18
C ALA A 90 -23.19 -0.80 -5.63
N VAL A 91 -23.37 -1.17 -6.90
CA VAL A 91 -22.64 -2.28 -7.54
C VAL A 91 -21.87 -1.74 -8.74
N ARG A 92 -20.59 -2.11 -8.84
CA ARG A 92 -19.79 -1.85 -10.05
C ARG A 92 -20.02 -2.95 -11.06
N TYR A 93 -20.52 -2.59 -12.23
CA TYR A 93 -20.68 -3.49 -13.37
C TYR A 93 -19.78 -3.04 -14.52
N CYS A 94 -19.08 -3.97 -15.16
CA CYS A 94 -18.11 -3.62 -16.19
C CYS A 94 -17.82 -4.77 -17.16
N GLY A 95 -17.40 -4.39 -18.36
CA GLY A 95 -17.02 -5.32 -19.42
C GLY A 95 -16.34 -4.60 -20.57
N PHE A 96 -16.23 -5.29 -21.70
CA PHE A 96 -15.64 -4.81 -22.93
C PHE A 96 -16.65 -4.88 -24.08
N ASN A 97 -16.63 -3.90 -24.96
CA ASN A 97 -17.38 -3.95 -26.22
C ASN A 97 -16.63 -4.76 -27.30
N ASP A 98 -17.24 -4.86 -28.48
CA ASP A 98 -16.69 -5.51 -29.69
C ASP A 98 -15.30 -4.98 -30.10
N SER A 99 -15.05 -3.70 -29.83
CA SER A 99 -13.80 -2.99 -30.13
C SER A 99 -12.74 -3.15 -29.03
N GLY A 100 -13.02 -3.95 -27.98
CA GLY A 100 -12.11 -4.15 -26.85
C GLY A 100 -12.06 -3.00 -25.86
N VAL A 101 -12.91 -1.99 -26.00
CA VAL A 101 -13.00 -0.81 -25.12
C VAL A 101 -13.73 -1.17 -23.83
N LYS A 102 -13.11 -0.85 -22.70
CA LYS A 102 -13.71 -1.08 -21.40
C LYS A 102 -14.85 -0.09 -21.14
N LYS A 103 -15.96 -0.60 -20.61
CA LYS A 103 -17.05 0.21 -20.06
C LYS A 103 -17.30 -0.20 -18.63
N SER A 104 -17.41 0.78 -17.74
CA SER A 104 -17.64 0.58 -16.32
C SER A 104 -18.75 1.49 -15.84
N VAL A 105 -19.80 0.93 -15.25
CA VAL A 105 -20.88 1.69 -14.63
C VAL A 105 -20.98 1.36 -13.15
N LYS A 106 -21.44 2.33 -12.36
CA LYS A 106 -21.88 2.07 -10.98
C LYS A 106 -23.40 2.18 -10.93
N ILE A 107 -24.03 1.15 -10.39
CA ILE A 107 -25.48 1.05 -10.27
C ILE A 107 -25.84 1.38 -8.82
N LEU A 108 -26.62 2.43 -8.62
CA LEU A 108 -27.00 3.00 -7.31
C LEU A 108 -28.51 3.21 -7.25
N SER A 109 -29.06 3.32 -6.04
CA SER A 109 -30.48 3.67 -5.86
C SER A 109 -30.68 5.16 -5.54
N LEU A 110 -31.78 5.73 -6.04
CA LEU A 110 -32.24 7.06 -5.66
C LEU A 110 -32.52 7.17 -4.16
N GLU A 111 -32.99 6.09 -3.55
CA GLU A 111 -33.15 5.98 -2.09
C GLU A 111 -31.84 6.32 -1.35
N HIS A 112 -30.74 5.64 -1.68
CA HIS A 112 -29.45 5.88 -1.02
C HIS A 112 -28.90 7.27 -1.36
N LEU A 113 -29.01 7.67 -2.63
CA LEU A 113 -28.64 9.02 -3.07
C LEU A 113 -29.38 10.11 -2.27
N SER A 114 -30.67 9.93 -2.02
CA SER A 114 -31.48 10.86 -1.23
C SER A 114 -31.01 10.95 0.21
N THR A 115 -30.67 9.81 0.84
CA THR A 115 -30.04 9.78 2.17
C THR A 115 -28.70 10.52 2.17
N LEU A 116 -27.88 10.30 1.15
CA LEU A 116 -26.55 10.89 1.02
C LEU A 116 -26.62 12.42 0.98
N VAL A 117 -27.50 13.01 0.15
CA VAL A 117 -27.67 14.48 0.06
C VAL A 117 -28.43 15.07 1.25
N GLY A 118 -29.32 14.30 1.88
CA GLY A 118 -30.06 14.74 3.07
C GLY A 118 -29.18 14.87 4.31
N ASN A 119 -28.06 14.14 4.37
CA ASN A 119 -27.09 14.25 5.45
C ASN A 119 -26.09 15.38 5.19
N HIS A 120 -25.98 16.34 6.10
CA HIS A 120 -25.00 17.43 6.00
C HIS A 120 -23.55 16.99 6.23
N ARG A 121 -23.34 15.81 6.83
CA ARG A 121 -22.00 15.26 7.06
C ARG A 121 -21.51 14.50 5.83
N PRO A 122 -20.18 14.47 5.57
CA PRO A 122 -19.59 13.53 4.64
C PRO A 122 -20.10 12.11 4.87
N GLY A 123 -20.54 11.46 3.80
CA GLY A 123 -21.02 10.09 3.76
C GLY A 123 -20.09 9.18 2.97
N THR A 124 -20.46 7.91 2.91
CA THR A 124 -19.72 6.90 2.14
C THR A 124 -20.69 6.08 1.31
N ILE A 125 -20.30 5.80 0.08
CA ILE A 125 -20.97 4.92 -0.88
C ILE A 125 -20.17 3.61 -0.89
N ARG A 126 -20.74 2.54 -0.34
CA ARG A 126 -20.12 1.20 -0.36
C ARG A 126 -20.41 0.53 -1.69
N ILE A 127 -19.40 0.39 -2.54
CA ILE A 127 -19.51 -0.14 -3.89
C ILE A 127 -19.04 -1.59 -3.92
N LEU A 128 -19.95 -2.53 -4.15
CA LEU A 128 -19.60 -3.92 -4.40
C LEU A 128 -18.83 -4.06 -5.72
N SER A 129 -17.65 -4.66 -5.67
CA SER A 129 -16.69 -4.68 -6.77
C SER A 129 -15.75 -5.88 -6.67
N ARG A 130 -15.27 -6.41 -7.81
CA ARG A 130 -14.13 -7.35 -7.86
C ARG A 130 -12.76 -6.64 -7.83
N LYS A 131 -12.75 -5.32 -7.96
CA LYS A 131 -11.55 -4.50 -7.76
C LYS A 131 -11.38 -4.21 -6.27
N ASN A 132 -10.20 -4.49 -5.73
CA ASN A 132 -9.86 -4.38 -4.31
C ASN A 132 -9.35 -3.00 -3.89
N VAL A 133 -8.91 -2.16 -4.82
CA VAL A 133 -8.39 -0.83 -4.46
C VAL A 133 -8.66 0.16 -5.57
N ARG A 134 -8.81 1.43 -5.20
CA ARG A 134 -8.77 2.52 -6.16
C ARG A 134 -7.85 3.62 -5.68
N VAL A 135 -6.70 3.71 -6.35
CA VAL A 135 -5.82 4.87 -6.27
C VAL A 135 -6.18 5.81 -7.42
N TYR A 136 -6.31 7.10 -7.13
CA TYR A 136 -6.42 8.11 -8.17
C TYR A 136 -5.69 9.38 -7.77
N LYS A 137 -5.19 10.06 -8.78
CA LYS A 137 -4.56 11.37 -8.65
C LYS A 137 -5.65 12.40 -8.39
N ALA A 138 -5.45 13.27 -7.42
CA ALA A 138 -6.27 14.44 -7.19
C ALA A 138 -5.36 15.67 -7.22
N ALA A 139 -5.57 16.55 -8.18
CA ALA A 139 -4.87 17.83 -8.24
C ALA A 139 -5.66 18.83 -7.40
N GLN A 140 -5.21 19.11 -6.17
CA GLN A 140 -5.85 20.09 -5.28
C GLN A 140 -4.94 21.32 -5.19
N TYR A 141 -5.46 22.49 -5.59
CA TYR A 141 -4.75 23.78 -5.45
C TYR A 141 -3.37 23.82 -6.12
N GLY A 142 -3.22 23.19 -7.29
CA GLY A 142 -1.92 23.10 -7.98
C GLY A 142 -0.95 22.08 -7.38
N ARG A 143 -1.33 21.39 -6.29
CA ARG A 143 -0.58 20.28 -5.69
C ARG A 143 -1.15 18.94 -6.16
N LEU A 144 -0.29 18.04 -6.62
CA LEU A 144 -0.68 16.66 -6.92
C LEU A 144 -0.73 15.89 -5.60
N SER A 145 -1.91 15.40 -5.25
CA SER A 145 -2.15 14.48 -4.12
C SER A 145 -2.60 13.12 -4.65
N TRP A 146 -2.21 12.05 -3.98
CA TRP A 146 -2.76 10.72 -4.23
C TRP A 146 -3.89 10.46 -3.27
N ARG A 147 -4.96 9.86 -3.78
CA ARG A 147 -6.07 9.41 -2.95
C ARG A 147 -6.30 7.95 -3.08
N LEU A 148 -6.57 7.40 -1.90
CA LEU A 148 -6.86 6.01 -1.73
C LEU A 148 -8.31 5.83 -1.32
N GLN A 149 -9.01 4.99 -2.09
CA GLN A 149 -10.31 4.48 -1.71
C GLN A 149 -10.10 3.15 -0.95
N PRO A 150 -10.37 3.11 0.37
CA PRO A 150 -10.23 1.87 1.13
C PRO A 150 -11.26 0.84 0.69
N ALA A 151 -10.95 -0.43 0.93
CA ALA A 151 -11.84 -1.54 0.60
C ALA A 151 -11.96 -2.53 1.75
N VAL A 152 -13.11 -3.19 1.83
CA VAL A 152 -13.33 -4.33 2.72
C VAL A 152 -13.51 -5.58 1.88
N THR A 153 -12.65 -6.58 2.09
CA THR A 153 -12.76 -7.90 1.47
C THR A 153 -13.96 -8.64 2.03
N LEU A 154 -14.90 -9.05 1.17
CA LEU A 154 -16.04 -9.88 1.54
C LEU A 154 -15.76 -11.37 1.37
N ASP A 155 -15.06 -11.71 0.28
CA ASP A 155 -14.61 -13.06 -0.04
C ASP A 155 -13.29 -12.96 -0.87
N ALA A 156 -12.75 -14.11 -1.30
CA ALA A 156 -11.47 -14.18 -2.03
C ALA A 156 -11.37 -13.30 -3.29
N ARG A 157 -12.49 -12.84 -3.84
CA ARG A 157 -12.53 -12.03 -5.07
C ARG A 157 -13.47 -10.82 -4.97
N THR A 158 -14.33 -10.71 -3.96
CA THR A 158 -15.30 -9.62 -3.81
C THR A 158 -14.88 -8.64 -2.73
N TYR A 159 -15.04 -7.35 -3.02
CA TYR A 159 -14.68 -6.24 -2.16
C TYR A 159 -15.83 -5.22 -2.08
N LEU A 160 -15.94 -4.52 -0.96
CA LEU A 160 -16.70 -3.29 -0.82
C LEU A 160 -15.73 -2.12 -0.87
N LEU A 161 -15.75 -1.35 -1.96
CA LEU A 161 -14.98 -0.11 -2.06
C LEU A 161 -15.73 1.02 -1.35
N HIS A 162 -15.06 1.75 -0.47
CA HIS A 162 -15.66 2.84 0.32
C HIS A 162 -15.39 4.19 -0.36
N ASP A 163 -16.28 4.61 -1.27
CA ASP A 163 -16.17 5.93 -1.93
C ASP A 163 -16.78 6.99 -1.02
N ALA A 164 -15.98 7.88 -0.45
CA ALA A 164 -16.56 9.01 0.29
C ALA A 164 -17.28 9.92 -0.71
N ASP A 165 -18.41 10.52 -0.34
CA ASP A 165 -19.02 11.50 -1.25
C ASP A 165 -18.23 12.81 -1.28
N ILE A 166 -17.73 13.21 -0.11
CA ILE A 166 -16.88 14.36 0.14
C ILE A 166 -15.73 13.88 1.02
N TYR A 167 -14.52 14.04 0.52
CA TYR A 167 -13.29 13.89 1.26
C TYR A 167 -12.96 15.21 1.94
N THR A 168 -12.73 15.24 3.24
CA THR A 168 -12.32 16.46 4.00
C THR A 168 -10.98 16.26 4.70
N ALA A 169 -9.98 17.07 4.36
CA ALA A 169 -8.68 17.07 5.03
C ALA A 169 -8.80 17.63 6.45
N PRO A 170 -7.91 17.22 7.38
CA PRO A 170 -7.74 17.94 8.64
C PRO A 170 -7.49 19.42 8.40
N LEU A 171 -7.87 20.27 9.37
CA LEU A 171 -7.62 21.70 9.31
C LEU A 171 -6.12 21.96 9.10
N GLY A 172 -5.77 22.68 8.04
CA GLY A 172 -4.40 23.15 7.82
C GLY A 172 -4.02 24.28 8.78
N VAL A 173 -2.80 24.82 8.62
CA VAL A 173 -2.26 25.96 9.40
C VAL A 173 -3.21 27.17 9.38
N ASP A 174 -4.00 27.32 8.31
CA ASP A 174 -4.96 28.41 8.13
C ASP A 174 -6.36 28.14 8.70
N ASN A 175 -6.57 27.06 9.47
CA ASN A 175 -7.89 26.65 10.00
C ASN A 175 -8.99 26.40 8.92
N PHE A 176 -8.61 26.05 7.69
CA PHE A 176 -9.54 25.61 6.66
C PHE A 176 -9.50 24.10 6.46
N GLN A 177 -10.67 23.50 6.22
CA GLN A 177 -10.77 22.14 5.69
C GLN A 177 -10.74 22.21 4.17
N TYR A 178 -9.87 21.41 3.57
CA TYR A 178 -9.92 21.18 2.14
C TYR A 178 -10.85 20.02 1.87
N ALA A 179 -11.75 20.16 0.89
CA ALA A 179 -12.50 19.02 0.41
C ALA A 179 -12.23 18.67 -1.04
N ALA A 180 -12.74 17.52 -1.43
CA ALA A 180 -12.92 17.13 -2.82
C ALA A 180 -13.87 15.93 -2.89
N LEU A 181 -14.30 15.59 -4.09
CA LEU A 181 -15.35 14.58 -4.26
C LEU A 181 -14.83 13.16 -4.35
N GLY A 182 -15.66 12.25 -3.86
CA GLY A 182 -15.74 10.86 -4.29
C GLY A 182 -15.62 10.70 -5.77
N ALA A 183 -15.02 9.62 -6.25
CA ALA A 183 -14.99 9.37 -7.70
C ALA A 183 -16.39 9.11 -8.28
N THR A 184 -17.33 8.64 -7.45
CA THR A 184 -18.75 8.48 -7.81
C THR A 184 -19.49 9.81 -7.77
N THR A 185 -19.26 10.64 -6.74
CA THR A 185 -19.89 11.96 -6.61
C THR A 185 -19.37 12.94 -7.65
N ASP A 186 -18.07 12.90 -7.94
CA ASP A 186 -17.44 13.60 -9.07
C ASP A 186 -18.19 13.27 -10.37
N LEU A 187 -18.42 11.99 -10.63
CA LEU A 187 -19.15 11.54 -11.82
C LEU A 187 -20.61 11.99 -11.82
N LEU A 188 -21.32 12.02 -10.69
CA LEU A 188 -22.71 12.53 -10.58
C LEU A 188 -22.85 14.01 -10.92
N ILE A 189 -21.80 14.79 -10.68
CA ILE A 189 -21.81 16.25 -10.91
C ILE A 189 -21.30 16.58 -12.31
N THR A 190 -20.26 15.88 -12.77
CA THR A 190 -19.59 16.19 -14.03
C THR A 190 -20.18 15.41 -15.21
N GLY A 191 -20.72 14.22 -14.98
CA GLY A 191 -21.26 13.40 -16.06
C GLY A 191 -22.45 14.04 -16.80
N LYS A 192 -22.66 13.56 -18.02
CA LYS A 192 -23.78 13.94 -18.88
C LYS A 192 -24.89 12.89 -18.79
N TRP A 193 -26.09 13.32 -18.39
CA TRP A 193 -27.27 12.47 -18.42
C TRP A 193 -27.67 12.15 -19.87
N LEU A 194 -27.77 10.87 -20.18
CA LEU A 194 -28.38 10.36 -21.41
C LEU A 194 -29.88 10.10 -21.22
N HIS A 195 -30.27 9.73 -20.01
CA HIS A 195 -31.65 9.56 -19.58
C HIS A 195 -31.76 10.01 -18.13
N ALA A 196 -32.81 10.74 -17.78
CA ALA A 196 -33.06 11.21 -16.42
C ALA A 196 -34.56 11.48 -16.26
N THR A 197 -35.20 10.80 -15.33
CA THR A 197 -36.58 11.12 -14.94
C THR A 197 -36.61 12.37 -14.05
N PRO A 198 -37.77 13.05 -13.89
CA PRO A 198 -37.87 14.24 -13.05
C PRO A 198 -37.36 14.07 -11.61
N SER A 199 -37.37 12.86 -11.06
CA SER A 199 -36.94 12.59 -9.68
C SER A 199 -35.43 12.72 -9.46
N ILE A 200 -34.62 12.52 -10.51
CA ILE A 200 -33.17 12.68 -10.45
C ILE A 200 -32.69 14.04 -10.95
N LEU A 201 -33.55 14.78 -11.66
CA LEU A 201 -33.26 16.17 -12.03
C LEU A 201 -33.01 16.99 -10.74
N GLY A 202 -31.96 17.80 -10.77
CA GLY A 202 -31.54 18.61 -9.63
C GLY A 202 -30.73 17.86 -8.55
N PHE A 203 -30.43 16.56 -8.73
CA PHE A 203 -29.61 15.84 -7.76
C PHE A 203 -28.18 16.41 -7.65
N SER A 204 -27.56 16.73 -8.78
CA SER A 204 -26.23 17.37 -8.82
C SER A 204 -26.25 18.70 -8.04
N LEU A 205 -27.32 19.49 -8.16
CA LEU A 205 -27.50 20.73 -7.39
C LEU A 205 -27.59 20.45 -5.88
N ARG A 206 -28.33 19.42 -5.45
CA ARG A 206 -28.41 19.04 -4.02
C ARG A 206 -27.07 18.57 -3.45
N LEU A 207 -26.26 17.87 -4.25
CA LEU A 207 -24.88 17.52 -3.86
C LEU A 207 -24.01 18.78 -3.70
N ILE A 208 -24.12 19.74 -4.61
CA ILE A 208 -23.42 21.03 -4.49
C ILE A 208 -23.88 21.78 -3.25
N GLN A 209 -25.17 21.84 -2.95
CA GLN A 209 -25.70 22.45 -1.72
C GLN A 209 -25.22 21.72 -0.46
N LYS A 210 -24.96 20.41 -0.53
CA LYS A 210 -24.34 19.68 0.59
C LYS A 210 -22.90 20.16 0.81
N LEU A 211 -22.11 20.37 -0.24
CA LEU A 211 -20.75 20.90 -0.13
C LEU A 211 -20.74 22.25 0.59
N THR A 212 -21.66 23.16 0.24
CA THR A 212 -21.72 24.51 0.84
C THR A 212 -22.09 24.48 2.34
N ARG A 213 -22.53 23.33 2.86
CA ARG A 213 -22.89 23.13 4.27
C ARG A 213 -21.80 22.44 5.09
N VAL A 214 -20.69 22.03 4.45
CA VAL A 214 -19.55 21.46 5.18
C VAL A 214 -18.84 22.59 5.93
N PRO A 215 -18.77 22.55 7.28
CA PRO A 215 -18.16 23.63 8.05
C PRO A 215 -16.71 23.88 7.65
N ASN A 216 -16.31 25.15 7.55
CA ASN A 216 -14.95 25.60 7.25
C ASN A 216 -14.36 25.05 5.94
N LEU A 217 -15.22 24.68 4.98
CA LEU A 217 -14.78 24.21 3.68
C LEU A 217 -14.34 25.37 2.78
N ARG A 218 -13.05 25.43 2.45
CA ARG A 218 -12.56 26.32 1.39
C ARG A 218 -12.50 25.58 0.05
N LEU A 219 -12.99 26.23 -1.00
CA LEU A 219 -12.85 25.76 -2.38
C LEU A 219 -11.70 26.50 -3.09
N PRO A 220 -11.04 25.87 -4.08
CA PRO A 220 -10.05 26.56 -4.90
C PRO A 220 -10.71 27.66 -5.73
N GLY A 221 -9.95 28.72 -6.01
CA GLY A 221 -10.42 29.81 -6.88
C GLY A 221 -10.89 29.30 -8.25
N ASP A 222 -10.29 28.23 -8.76
CA ASP A 222 -10.87 27.40 -9.82
C ASP A 222 -11.47 26.12 -9.24
N TRP A 223 -12.76 26.16 -8.90
CA TRP A 223 -13.48 25.00 -8.35
C TRP A 223 -13.53 23.81 -9.32
N THR A 224 -13.22 23.98 -10.61
CA THR A 224 -13.13 22.82 -11.52
C THR A 224 -11.92 21.94 -11.22
N THR A 225 -10.93 22.44 -10.46
CA THR A 225 -9.81 21.64 -9.96
C THR A 225 -10.16 20.80 -8.73
N PHE A 226 -11.28 21.10 -8.07
CA PHE A 226 -11.78 20.35 -6.90
C PHE A 226 -12.18 18.91 -7.23
N PHE A 227 -12.58 18.66 -8.48
CA PHE A 227 -12.99 17.34 -8.94
C PHE A 227 -11.81 16.38 -9.00
N ALA A 228 -12.05 15.13 -8.59
CA ALA A 228 -11.04 14.06 -8.65
C ALA A 228 -10.43 13.91 -10.05
N ARG A 229 -11.16 14.29 -11.10
CA ARG A 229 -10.73 14.22 -12.51
C ARG A 229 -10.51 15.58 -13.18
N GLY A 230 -10.43 16.67 -12.41
CA GLY A 230 -10.31 18.03 -12.94
C GLY A 230 -9.13 18.24 -13.89
N GLU A 231 -8.02 17.53 -13.67
CA GLU A 231 -6.84 17.57 -14.57
C GLU A 231 -7.13 17.03 -15.99
N ARG A 232 -8.19 16.23 -16.15
CA ARG A 232 -8.59 15.64 -17.44
C ARG A 232 -9.61 16.49 -18.19
N PHE A 233 -10.12 17.55 -17.56
CA PHE A 233 -11.14 18.41 -18.15
C PHE A 233 -10.49 19.32 -19.17
N SER A 234 -10.94 19.22 -20.41
CA SER A 234 -10.57 20.18 -21.45
C SER A 234 -11.01 21.59 -21.08
N PRO A 235 -10.34 22.64 -21.58
CA PRO A 235 -10.72 24.03 -21.30
C PRO A 235 -12.19 24.32 -21.63
N ARG A 236 -12.70 23.82 -22.76
CA ARG A 236 -14.11 23.99 -23.14
C ARG A 236 -15.05 23.30 -22.18
N TYR A 237 -14.70 22.10 -21.71
CA TYR A 237 -15.51 21.37 -20.76
C TYR A 237 -15.54 22.06 -19.39
N ARG A 238 -14.42 22.61 -18.92
CA ARG A 238 -14.38 23.47 -17.71
C ARG A 238 -15.29 24.68 -17.86
N GLU A 239 -15.24 25.35 -19.00
CA GLU A 239 -16.13 26.49 -19.27
C GLU A 239 -17.61 26.08 -19.26
N GLY A 240 -17.93 24.93 -19.86
CA GLY A 240 -19.29 24.38 -19.83
C GLY A 240 -19.78 23.98 -18.44
N LEU A 241 -18.88 23.62 -17.52
CA LEU A 241 -19.19 23.43 -16.11
C LEU A 241 -19.44 24.77 -15.40
N ARG A 242 -18.61 25.79 -15.69
CA ARG A 242 -18.77 27.16 -15.14
C ARG A 242 -20.04 27.85 -15.61
N SER A 243 -20.53 27.52 -16.80
CA SER A 243 -21.80 28.07 -17.30
C SER A 243 -23.04 27.38 -16.73
N GLN A 244 -22.90 26.35 -15.87
CA GLN A 244 -24.06 25.66 -15.27
C GLN A 244 -24.74 26.55 -14.22
N GLN A 245 -26.06 26.39 -14.08
CA GLN A 245 -26.87 27.19 -13.15
C GLN A 245 -26.42 27.08 -11.67
N TRP A 246 -25.77 25.99 -11.30
CA TRP A 246 -25.27 25.77 -9.94
C TRP A 246 -23.84 26.28 -9.72
N ALA A 247 -23.14 26.75 -10.74
CA ALA A 247 -21.77 27.24 -10.63
C ALA A 247 -21.67 28.49 -9.73
N SER A 248 -22.68 29.37 -9.78
CA SER A 248 -22.75 30.57 -8.94
C SER A 248 -22.77 30.26 -7.43
N LEU A 249 -23.27 29.08 -7.03
CA LEU A 249 -23.25 28.61 -5.65
C LEU A 249 -21.86 28.15 -5.20
N LEU A 250 -21.01 27.71 -6.12
CA LEU A 250 -19.62 27.35 -5.79
C LEU A 250 -18.72 28.58 -5.80
N ASP A 251 -18.95 29.52 -6.72
CA ASP A 251 -18.20 30.78 -6.78
C ASP A 251 -18.41 31.63 -5.51
N SER A 252 -19.62 31.59 -4.92
CA SER A 252 -19.89 32.25 -3.63
C SER A 252 -19.22 31.57 -2.43
N VAL A 253 -18.93 30.27 -2.50
CA VAL A 253 -18.21 29.53 -1.45
C VAL A 253 -16.69 29.70 -1.59
N ALA A 254 -16.18 29.82 -2.82
CA ALA A 254 -14.75 30.00 -3.06
C ALA A 254 -14.21 31.39 -2.61
N THR A 255 -15.09 32.36 -2.39
CA THR A 255 -14.74 33.77 -2.15
C THR A 255 -15.00 34.26 -0.73
N VAL A 256 -15.59 33.45 0.16
CA VAL A 256 -16.06 33.89 1.47
C VAL A 256 -15.46 33.07 2.62
N ASP A 257 -14.99 33.76 3.66
CA ASP A 257 -14.64 33.18 4.95
C ASP A 257 -15.95 32.78 5.67
N ILE A 258 -16.19 31.47 5.85
CA ILE A 258 -17.52 30.85 6.06
C ILE A 258 -18.26 31.29 7.35
N LEU A 259 -17.66 32.14 8.20
CA LEU A 259 -18.31 32.57 9.43
C LEU A 259 -19.40 33.64 9.26
N GLN A 260 -19.59 34.25 8.07
CA GLN A 260 -20.63 35.28 7.87
C GLN A 260 -21.26 35.30 6.47
N ILE A 261 -22.12 34.33 6.15
CA ILE A 261 -23.02 34.44 4.97
C ILE A 261 -24.44 34.78 5.44
N PRO A 262 -24.94 36.01 5.24
CA PRO A 262 -26.36 36.31 5.28
C PRO A 262 -27.05 35.79 4.00
N GLU A 263 -28.32 35.37 4.11
CA GLU A 263 -29.10 34.75 3.02
C GLU A 263 -29.34 35.62 1.76
N SER A 264 -28.79 36.84 1.65
CA SER A 264 -29.32 37.89 0.76
C SER A 264 -28.41 38.50 -0.31
N LEU A 265 -27.21 37.97 -0.64
CA LEU A 265 -26.26 38.71 -1.51
C LEU A 265 -25.83 38.01 -2.81
N VAL A 266 -26.16 38.68 -3.92
CA VAL A 266 -25.67 38.54 -5.31
C VAL A 266 -25.10 39.92 -5.71
N PHE A 267 -23.87 40.00 -6.26
CA PHE A 267 -23.31 40.95 -7.28
C PHE A 267 -21.81 41.35 -7.10
N TRP A 268 -20.99 40.97 -8.12
CA TRP A 268 -19.83 41.61 -8.83
C TRP A 268 -18.42 41.99 -8.23
N HIS A 269 -17.36 41.35 -8.80
CA HIS A 269 -16.06 41.80 -9.44
C HIS A 269 -14.86 42.43 -8.61
N PRO A 270 -13.57 42.48 -9.09
CA PRO A 270 -12.45 41.62 -8.65
C PRO A 270 -11.04 42.30 -8.57
N SER A 271 -9.99 41.60 -8.05
CA SER A 271 -8.61 41.70 -8.60
C SER A 271 -7.65 40.55 -8.17
N VAL A 272 -7.09 39.89 -9.18
CA VAL A 272 -5.79 39.22 -9.41
C VAL A 272 -4.85 38.83 -8.26
N PHE A 273 -4.48 37.54 -8.23
CA PHE A 273 -3.25 36.97 -7.65
C PHE A 273 -2.15 36.79 -8.71
N ALA A 274 -0.91 36.74 -8.25
CA ALA A 274 0.14 35.90 -8.83
C ALA A 274 0.85 35.15 -7.70
N ILE A 275 1.28 33.89 -7.94
CA ILE A 275 2.58 33.28 -7.58
C ILE A 275 2.57 31.75 -7.85
N GLU A 276 3.78 31.27 -8.10
CA GLU A 276 4.29 29.98 -8.59
C GLU A 276 4.32 28.79 -7.59
N GLN A 277 4.69 27.65 -8.21
CA GLN A 277 5.04 26.27 -7.82
C GLN A 277 5.22 25.78 -6.37
N GLY A 278 4.78 24.52 -6.18
CA GLY A 278 5.29 23.54 -5.20
C GLY A 278 4.37 22.32 -5.10
N ILE A 279 4.78 21.14 -5.58
CA ILE A 279 4.07 19.84 -5.45
C ILE A 279 4.88 18.99 -4.45
N LEU A 280 4.27 18.48 -3.36
CA LEU A 280 4.53 17.13 -2.77
C LEU A 280 3.99 16.77 -1.36
N ASP A 281 3.16 17.55 -0.65
CA ASP A 281 2.94 17.22 0.79
C ASP A 281 1.74 16.31 1.19
N HIS A 282 0.86 15.82 0.31
CA HIS A 282 -0.45 15.34 0.80
C HIS A 282 -0.98 14.04 0.17
N ILE A 283 -0.74 12.88 0.82
CA ILE A 283 -1.65 11.73 0.70
C ILE A 283 -2.64 11.78 1.86
N GLN A 284 -3.91 12.04 1.54
CA GLN A 284 -4.99 12.09 2.52
C GLN A 284 -5.63 10.71 2.68
N PHE A 285 -5.40 10.08 3.84
CA PHE A 285 -6.11 8.87 4.26
C PHE A 285 -7.27 9.31 5.17
N PHE A 286 -8.50 8.93 4.83
CA PHE A 286 -9.69 9.37 5.57
C PHE A 286 -10.04 8.36 6.65
N ARG A 287 -10.20 8.82 7.89
CA ARG A 287 -10.66 7.98 9.01
C ARG A 287 -12.09 7.49 8.73
N HIS A 288 -12.27 6.16 8.72
CA HIS A 288 -13.57 5.53 8.59
C HIS A 288 -14.41 5.78 9.87
N PRO A 289 -15.71 6.13 9.79
CA PRO A 289 -16.59 6.09 10.94
C PRO A 289 -16.86 4.63 11.32
N GLN A 290 -16.26 4.16 12.42
CA GLN A 290 -16.55 2.94 13.18
C GLN A 290 -17.32 1.81 12.45
N THR A 291 -16.65 0.74 12.01
CA THR A 291 -17.34 -0.51 11.64
C THR A 291 -16.53 -1.71 12.13
N ARG A 292 -17.21 -2.65 12.79
CA ARG A 292 -16.64 -3.88 13.34
C ARG A 292 -16.34 -4.87 12.21
N TYR A 293 -15.07 -5.22 12.02
CA TYR A 293 -14.61 -6.19 11.03
C TYR A 293 -14.90 -7.63 11.48
N ARG A 294 -15.34 -8.48 10.55
CA ARG A 294 -15.38 -9.95 10.72
C ARG A 294 -14.85 -10.57 9.44
N PHE A 295 -13.80 -11.39 9.57
CA PHE A 295 -13.11 -12.04 8.48
C PHE A 295 -13.54 -13.52 8.39
N PHE A 296 -13.71 -14.03 7.17
CA PHE A 296 -13.87 -15.46 6.90
C PHE A 296 -12.90 -15.83 5.76
N SER A 297 -12.03 -16.82 5.97
CA SER A 297 -11.16 -17.36 4.93
C SER A 297 -11.63 -18.77 4.53
N GLN A 298 -11.72 -19.01 3.22
CA GLN A 298 -11.78 -20.36 2.64
C GLN A 298 -10.91 -20.34 1.38
N TYR A 299 -9.83 -21.11 1.37
CA TYR A 299 -8.99 -21.33 0.19
C TYR A 299 -9.08 -22.78 -0.28
N VAL A 300 -9.15 -22.93 -1.60
CA VAL A 300 -9.26 -24.19 -2.33
C VAL A 300 -7.85 -24.71 -2.63
N THR A 301 -7.55 -25.94 -2.22
CA THR A 301 -6.32 -26.66 -2.53
C THR A 301 -6.49 -27.44 -3.82
N ASN A 302 -5.64 -27.18 -4.83
CA ASN A 302 -5.50 -28.07 -5.99
C ASN A 302 -4.25 -28.95 -5.79
N THR A 303 -4.46 -30.26 -5.71
CA THR A 303 -3.40 -31.26 -5.53
C THR A 303 -2.83 -31.67 -6.89
N ILE A 304 -1.51 -31.55 -7.10
CA ILE A 304 -0.81 -32.13 -8.24
C ILE A 304 -0.31 -33.52 -7.85
N CYS A 305 -0.45 -34.48 -8.77
CA CYS A 305 -0.20 -35.91 -8.54
C CYS A 305 1.31 -36.24 -8.51
N HIS A 306 1.76 -36.96 -7.47
CA HIS A 306 3.15 -37.31 -7.15
C HIS A 306 3.91 -38.22 -8.14
N ARG A 307 3.36 -38.59 -9.31
CA ARG A 307 3.91 -39.68 -10.14
C ARG A 307 5.00 -39.28 -11.16
N ASP A 308 5.21 -38.00 -11.45
CA ASP A 308 6.11 -37.58 -12.54
C ASP A 308 7.54 -37.17 -12.12
N LEU A 309 7.86 -37.15 -10.83
CA LEU A 309 9.18 -36.71 -10.32
C LEU A 309 10.23 -37.82 -10.19
N ALA A 310 9.85 -39.10 -10.34
CA ALA A 310 10.79 -40.22 -10.26
C ALA A 310 11.68 -40.37 -11.51
N ALA A 311 11.45 -39.57 -12.57
CA ALA A 311 12.19 -39.61 -13.82
C ALA A 311 13.24 -38.49 -13.98
N ALA A 312 13.46 -37.66 -12.96
CA ALA A 312 14.52 -36.66 -12.96
C ALA A 312 15.90 -37.34 -12.82
N THR A 313 16.46 -37.81 -13.93
CA THR A 313 17.87 -38.21 -14.01
C THR A 313 18.76 -37.00 -13.76
N VAL A 314 19.45 -37.01 -12.61
CA VAL A 314 20.65 -36.19 -12.39
C VAL A 314 21.61 -36.50 -13.54
N VAL A 315 22.01 -35.47 -14.30
CA VAL A 315 23.00 -35.60 -15.37
C VAL A 315 24.28 -36.22 -14.77
N PRO A 316 24.68 -37.44 -15.16
CA PRO A 316 25.90 -38.06 -14.66
C PRO A 316 27.09 -37.27 -15.21
N GLY A 317 27.79 -36.53 -14.34
CA GLY A 317 28.95 -35.73 -14.73
C GLY A 317 29.09 -34.39 -14.00
N VAL A 318 28.03 -33.91 -13.33
CA VAL A 318 28.13 -32.74 -12.43
C VAL A 318 28.11 -33.25 -10.99
N SER A 319 29.29 -33.53 -10.45
CA SER A 319 29.47 -33.62 -9.01
C SER A 319 29.04 -32.27 -8.40
N PRO A 320 28.13 -32.21 -7.42
CA PRO A 320 27.87 -30.99 -6.65
C PRO A 320 29.02 -30.79 -5.65
N THR A 321 30.24 -30.75 -6.14
CA THR A 321 31.33 -30.05 -5.48
C THR A 321 31.22 -28.60 -5.91
N LEU A 322 30.31 -27.86 -5.27
CA LEU A 322 30.38 -26.41 -5.16
C LEU A 322 31.71 -26.10 -4.44
N ARG A 323 32.81 -26.02 -5.20
CA ARG A 323 34.02 -25.38 -4.71
C ARG A 323 33.72 -23.90 -4.63
N GLU A 324 33.67 -23.39 -3.40
CA GLU A 324 33.73 -21.97 -3.13
C GLU A 324 34.94 -21.36 -3.85
N THR A 325 34.70 -20.55 -4.87
CA THR A 325 35.63 -19.48 -5.21
C THR A 325 35.29 -18.29 -4.33
N HIS A 326 35.77 -18.32 -3.09
CA HIS A 326 35.97 -17.09 -2.33
C HIS A 326 36.98 -16.24 -3.12
N HIS A 327 36.63 -14.98 -3.41
CA HIS A 327 37.40 -13.96 -4.15
C HIS A 327 37.18 -13.80 -5.66
N SER A 328 35.96 -13.47 -6.08
CA SER A 328 35.81 -12.58 -7.25
C SER A 328 34.71 -11.55 -7.02
N ARG A 329 35.10 -10.29 -6.90
CA ARG A 329 34.20 -9.11 -6.81
C ARG A 329 33.51 -8.77 -8.15
N ASP A 330 33.72 -9.54 -9.22
CA ASP A 330 33.35 -9.13 -10.59
C ASP A 330 32.41 -10.08 -11.36
N LEU A 331 31.63 -10.93 -10.69
CA LEU A 331 30.58 -11.70 -11.36
C LEU A 331 29.22 -11.47 -10.69
N TYR A 332 28.63 -10.33 -11.02
CA TYR A 332 27.18 -10.12 -10.98
C TYR A 332 26.50 -11.19 -11.84
N ILE A 333 26.08 -12.29 -11.22
CA ILE A 333 24.94 -13.04 -11.74
C ILE A 333 23.74 -12.10 -11.56
N PRO A 334 22.93 -11.80 -12.60
CA PRO A 334 21.85 -10.84 -12.50
C PRO A 334 20.94 -11.18 -11.31
N ALA A 335 20.60 -10.17 -10.50
CA ALA A 335 19.71 -10.27 -9.35
C ALA A 335 18.41 -11.05 -9.65
N ALA A 336 17.97 -11.03 -10.91
CA ALA A 336 16.85 -11.78 -11.51
C ALA A 336 16.85 -13.33 -11.32
N SER A 337 17.79 -13.92 -10.58
CA SER A 337 17.82 -15.35 -10.25
C SER A 337 17.72 -15.69 -8.76
N ARG A 338 17.83 -14.71 -7.85
CA ARG A 338 17.69 -14.96 -6.41
C ARG A 338 16.22 -15.01 -6.02
N PHE A 339 15.82 -16.15 -5.45
CA PHE A 339 14.46 -16.42 -5.04
C PHE A 339 14.18 -16.01 -3.58
N SER A 340 15.20 -16.06 -2.71
CA SER A 340 15.13 -15.63 -1.31
C SER A 340 16.36 -14.77 -0.97
N SER A 341 16.14 -13.74 -0.14
CA SER A 341 17.21 -12.83 0.30
C SER A 341 18.06 -13.41 1.44
N ASN A 342 17.51 -14.36 2.20
CA ASN A 342 18.14 -14.90 3.42
C ASN A 342 18.70 -16.33 3.24
N SER A 343 18.51 -16.96 2.09
CA SER A 343 18.90 -18.36 1.85
C SER A 343 19.63 -18.56 0.54
N GLN A 344 20.43 -19.62 0.45
CA GLN A 344 20.94 -20.09 -0.83
C GLN A 344 19.77 -20.51 -1.70
N SER A 345 19.65 -19.87 -2.85
CA SER A 345 18.52 -20.08 -3.75
C SER A 345 18.89 -19.77 -5.18
N GLY A 346 18.10 -20.30 -6.12
CA GLY A 346 18.30 -20.09 -7.54
C GLY A 346 17.14 -20.64 -8.37
N ALA A 347 17.33 -20.64 -9.69
CA ALA A 347 16.41 -21.29 -10.62
C ALA A 347 17.07 -22.52 -11.26
N ILE A 348 16.28 -23.55 -11.52
CA ILE A 348 16.69 -24.77 -12.24
C ILE A 348 15.67 -25.08 -13.33
N THR A 349 16.13 -25.70 -14.41
CA THR A 349 15.26 -26.21 -15.49
C THR A 349 15.27 -27.74 -15.45
N CYS A 350 14.09 -28.33 -15.24
CA CYS A 350 13.86 -29.77 -15.22
C CYS A 350 12.97 -30.15 -16.41
N GLY A 351 13.58 -30.57 -17.52
CA GLY A 351 12.85 -30.78 -18.78
C GLY A 351 12.28 -29.45 -19.32
N PRO A 352 10.97 -29.37 -19.66
CA PRO A 352 10.34 -28.13 -20.10
C PRO A 352 9.98 -27.18 -18.94
N GLN A 353 10.08 -27.64 -17.68
CA GLN A 353 9.67 -26.85 -16.52
C GLN A 353 10.83 -26.07 -15.95
N LYS A 354 10.57 -24.81 -15.60
CA LYS A 354 11.46 -23.99 -14.77
C LYS A 354 10.93 -24.01 -13.35
N LEU A 355 11.82 -24.15 -12.37
CA LEU A 355 11.52 -24.17 -10.94
C LEU A 355 12.49 -23.25 -10.21
N PHE A 356 12.09 -22.73 -9.05
CA PHE A 356 13.04 -22.21 -8.08
C PHE A 356 13.46 -23.32 -7.13
N TRP A 357 14.67 -23.20 -6.60
CA TRP A 357 15.16 -24.03 -5.51
C TRP A 357 15.65 -23.14 -4.35
N LYS A 358 15.49 -23.62 -3.12
CA LYS A 358 15.95 -22.96 -1.89
C LYS A 358 16.51 -24.01 -0.93
N ILE A 359 17.61 -23.69 -0.25
CA ILE A 359 18.09 -24.41 0.92
C ILE A 359 17.79 -23.53 2.14
N PRO A 360 16.65 -23.74 2.84
CA PRO A 360 16.29 -22.94 4.00
C PRO A 360 17.16 -23.30 5.21
N THR A 361 17.24 -22.40 6.19
CA THR A 361 17.91 -22.68 7.48
C THR A 361 17.19 -23.81 8.22
N SER A 362 15.85 -23.80 8.17
CA SER A 362 14.99 -24.85 8.71
C SER A 362 13.87 -25.16 7.73
N MET A 363 13.94 -26.34 7.14
CA MET A 363 12.97 -26.82 6.16
C MET A 363 11.58 -27.01 6.74
N SER A 364 11.49 -27.50 7.99
CA SER A 364 10.20 -27.66 8.67
C SER A 364 9.56 -26.30 8.96
N CYS A 365 10.35 -25.30 9.36
CA CYS A 365 9.85 -23.94 9.58
C CYS A 365 9.39 -23.30 8.28
N GLU A 366 10.15 -23.44 7.19
CA GLU A 366 9.77 -22.90 5.88
C GLU A 366 8.44 -23.49 5.37
N ILE A 367 8.29 -24.81 5.41
CA ILE A 367 7.05 -25.48 4.95
C ILE A 367 5.87 -25.10 5.87
N ALA A 368 6.04 -25.20 7.19
CA ALA A 368 4.98 -24.90 8.15
C ALA A 368 4.56 -23.43 8.07
N GLY A 369 5.53 -22.51 8.02
CA GLY A 369 5.31 -21.09 7.86
C GLY A 369 4.53 -20.76 6.58
N ALA A 370 4.94 -21.33 5.44
CA ALA A 370 4.24 -21.12 4.17
C ALA A 370 2.77 -21.57 4.26
N HIS A 371 2.50 -22.75 4.83
CA HIS A 371 1.13 -23.23 4.99
C HIS A 371 0.31 -22.43 6.00
N LEU A 372 0.91 -21.97 7.09
CA LEU A 372 0.24 -21.14 8.10
C LEU A 372 -0.12 -19.75 7.55
N SER A 373 0.73 -19.15 6.71
CA SER A 373 0.48 -17.84 6.12
C SER A 373 -0.41 -17.88 4.88
N ALA A 374 -0.58 -19.04 4.23
CA ALA A 374 -1.35 -19.19 2.99
C ALA A 374 -2.78 -18.61 3.03
N PRO A 375 -3.53 -18.67 4.15
CA PRO A 375 -4.87 -18.07 4.21
C PRO A 375 -4.90 -16.53 4.19
N TYR A 376 -3.75 -15.86 4.34
CA TYR A 376 -3.72 -14.41 4.54
C TYR A 376 -3.07 -13.64 3.39
N GLY A 377 -2.42 -14.33 2.45
CA GLY A 377 -1.74 -13.67 1.34
C GLY A 377 -1.48 -14.59 0.16
N ALA A 378 -0.96 -14.01 -0.93
CA ALA A 378 -0.48 -14.76 -2.08
C ALA A 378 0.87 -15.42 -1.76
N ILE A 379 0.83 -16.54 -1.03
CA ILE A 379 2.00 -17.24 -0.54
C ILE A 379 2.58 -18.19 -1.60
N HIS A 380 3.90 -18.21 -1.77
CA HIS A 380 4.57 -19.18 -2.62
C HIS A 380 4.79 -20.51 -1.91
N LEU A 381 3.91 -21.47 -2.17
CA LEU A 381 4.01 -22.80 -1.58
C LEU A 381 5.07 -23.66 -2.28
N PRO A 382 5.87 -24.45 -1.54
CA PRO A 382 6.78 -25.42 -2.13
C PRO A 382 5.98 -26.53 -2.85
N LEU A 383 6.45 -26.92 -4.04
CA LEU A 383 5.89 -28.04 -4.82
C LEU A 383 6.45 -29.39 -4.38
N SER A 384 7.73 -29.42 -4.04
CA SER A 384 8.45 -30.65 -3.77
C SER A 384 9.66 -30.42 -2.87
N LEU A 385 10.20 -31.52 -2.36
CA LEU A 385 11.25 -31.57 -1.36
C LEU A 385 12.26 -32.66 -1.74
N ASP A 386 13.54 -32.29 -1.78
CA ASP A 386 14.67 -33.20 -1.72
C ASP A 386 15.23 -33.22 -0.29
N VAL A 387 14.77 -34.19 0.50
CA VAL A 387 15.19 -34.39 1.89
C VAL A 387 16.69 -34.63 2.01
N LYS A 388 17.29 -35.32 1.04
CA LYS A 388 18.70 -35.71 1.11
C LYS A 388 19.63 -34.50 1.04
N ASN A 389 19.28 -33.54 0.19
CA ASN A 389 20.09 -32.36 -0.05
C ASN A 389 19.58 -31.11 0.68
N GLY A 390 18.48 -31.22 1.42
CA GLY A 390 17.93 -30.07 2.13
C GLY A 390 17.24 -29.05 1.21
N ILE A 391 16.81 -29.44 0.00
CA ILE A 391 16.35 -28.51 -1.04
C ILE A 391 14.82 -28.52 -1.13
N LEU A 392 14.21 -27.34 -1.11
CA LEU A 392 12.81 -27.12 -1.47
C LEU A 392 12.70 -26.60 -2.89
N LEU A 393 11.75 -27.14 -3.65
CA LEU A 393 11.45 -26.73 -5.02
C LEU A 393 10.13 -25.96 -5.06
N TYR A 394 10.13 -24.81 -5.72
CA TYR A 394 8.96 -23.94 -5.86
C TYR A 394 8.60 -23.75 -7.33
N PRO A 395 7.31 -23.48 -7.65
CA PRO A 395 6.92 -23.11 -9.00
C PRO A 395 7.73 -21.89 -9.45
N PHE A 396 8.23 -21.87 -10.68
CA PHE A 396 8.89 -20.66 -11.18
C PHE A 396 7.88 -19.52 -11.33
N PHE A 397 8.27 -18.33 -10.92
CA PHE A 397 7.51 -17.10 -11.04
C PHE A 397 8.32 -16.10 -11.87
N ASP A 398 7.80 -15.69 -13.03
CA ASP A 398 8.48 -14.74 -13.92
C ASP A 398 8.27 -13.30 -13.43
N GLY A 399 9.08 -12.93 -12.45
CA GLY A 399 9.02 -11.64 -11.78
C GLY A 399 10.38 -11.16 -11.28
N HIS A 400 10.35 -10.01 -10.63
CA HIS A 400 11.49 -9.39 -9.95
C HIS A 400 11.19 -9.25 -8.46
N SER A 401 12.22 -9.24 -7.62
CA SER A 401 12.01 -8.87 -6.22
C SER A 401 11.56 -7.41 -6.12
N PHE A 402 10.77 -7.10 -5.11
CA PHE A 402 10.28 -5.75 -4.88
C PHE A 402 11.45 -4.81 -4.54
N ALA A 403 12.46 -5.31 -3.83
CA ALA A 403 13.72 -4.61 -3.57
C ALA A 403 14.51 -4.29 -4.84
N GLU A 404 14.60 -5.21 -5.81
CA GLU A 404 15.25 -4.93 -7.11
C GLU A 404 14.58 -3.78 -7.84
N ARG A 405 13.25 -3.79 -7.95
CA ARG A 405 12.51 -2.71 -8.60
C ARG A 405 12.71 -1.38 -7.89
N ARG A 406 12.83 -1.40 -6.57
CA ARG A 406 13.12 -0.20 -5.78
C ARG A 406 14.53 0.33 -6.00
N LEU A 407 15.53 -0.53 -6.11
CA LEU A 407 16.88 -0.13 -6.49
C LEU A 407 16.89 0.49 -7.90
N GLU A 408 16.18 -0.11 -8.86
CA GLU A 408 16.03 0.46 -10.20
C GLU A 408 15.36 1.83 -10.18
N HIS A 409 14.36 2.01 -9.32
CA HIS A 409 13.69 3.30 -9.13
C HIS A 409 14.59 4.38 -8.57
N LEU A 410 15.30 4.09 -7.48
CA LEU A 410 16.22 5.04 -6.84
C LEU A 410 17.39 5.43 -7.76
N ARG A 411 17.76 4.55 -8.70
CA ARG A 411 18.75 4.82 -9.75
C ARG A 411 18.17 5.62 -10.94
N GLY A 412 16.89 5.97 -10.91
CA GLY A 412 16.23 6.69 -12.01
C GLY A 412 16.01 5.85 -13.27
N ILE A 413 16.16 4.52 -13.20
CA ILE A 413 15.95 3.62 -14.35
C ILE A 413 14.45 3.52 -14.65
N ARG A 414 13.60 3.59 -13.62
CA ARG A 414 12.13 3.45 -13.73
C ARG A 414 11.41 4.32 -12.71
N ASP A 415 10.22 4.82 -13.06
CA ASP A 415 9.28 5.36 -12.06
C ASP A 415 8.18 4.33 -11.79
N ASP A 416 8.35 3.58 -10.71
CA ASP A 416 7.43 2.55 -10.26
C ASP A 416 6.71 2.94 -8.95
N THR A 417 6.70 4.24 -8.60
CA THR A 417 6.15 4.75 -7.32
C THR A 417 4.74 4.22 -7.02
N PHE A 418 3.89 4.15 -8.05
CA PHE A 418 2.54 3.61 -7.94
C PHE A 418 2.49 2.12 -7.63
N ASP A 419 3.33 1.34 -8.31
CA ASP A 419 3.43 -0.08 -8.08
C ASP A 419 3.88 -0.32 -6.64
N PHE A 420 4.74 0.56 -6.09
CA PHE A 420 5.22 0.46 -4.73
C PHE A 420 4.11 0.72 -3.71
N ILE A 421 3.30 1.76 -3.94
CA ILE A 421 2.12 2.06 -3.11
C ILE A 421 1.10 0.91 -3.17
N GLU A 422 0.77 0.42 -4.37
CA GLU A 422 -0.20 -0.67 -4.55
C GLU A 422 0.23 -1.95 -3.84
N VAL A 423 1.52 -2.32 -3.98
CA VAL A 423 2.09 -3.50 -3.32
C VAL A 423 2.10 -3.30 -1.81
N GLU A 424 2.60 -2.18 -1.32
CA GLU A 424 2.73 -1.95 0.13
C GLU A 424 1.38 -1.92 0.83
N MET A 425 0.38 -1.34 0.18
CA MET A 425 -0.99 -1.37 0.63
C MET A 425 -1.53 -2.79 0.79
N ARG A 426 -1.40 -3.61 -0.26
CA ARG A 426 -1.85 -4.99 -0.24
C ARG A 426 -1.14 -5.78 0.86
N ARG A 427 0.18 -5.58 1.01
CA ARG A 427 0.98 -6.18 2.09
C ARG A 427 0.46 -5.78 3.46
N SER A 428 0.20 -4.50 3.67
CA SER A 428 -0.33 -3.99 4.92
C SER A 428 -1.72 -4.55 5.24
N GLU A 429 -2.59 -4.69 4.25
CA GLU A 429 -3.92 -5.30 4.41
C GLU A 429 -3.84 -6.80 4.73
N ASP A 430 -2.98 -7.54 4.03
CA ASP A 430 -2.73 -8.96 4.27
C ASP A 430 -2.20 -9.17 5.71
N MET A 431 -1.22 -8.34 6.14
CA MET A 431 -0.68 -8.35 7.51
C MET A 431 -1.75 -8.02 8.55
N LEU A 432 -2.50 -6.92 8.41
CA LEU A 432 -3.54 -6.55 9.37
C LEU A 432 -4.61 -7.65 9.48
N THR A 433 -4.97 -8.28 8.36
CA THR A 433 -5.93 -9.38 8.33
C THR A 433 -5.40 -10.59 9.10
N ALA A 434 -4.14 -10.98 8.88
CA ALA A 434 -3.50 -12.04 9.65
C ALA A 434 -3.47 -11.70 11.15
N TYR A 435 -3.07 -10.48 11.49
CA TYR A 435 -2.93 -10.01 12.86
C TYR A 435 -4.27 -10.03 13.60
N CYS A 436 -5.28 -9.32 13.07
CA CYS A 436 -6.60 -9.25 13.70
C CYS A 436 -7.31 -10.61 13.73
N GLY A 437 -7.09 -11.46 12.72
CA GLY A 437 -7.74 -12.76 12.58
C GLY A 437 -7.20 -13.84 13.52
N THR A 438 -5.99 -13.68 14.05
CA THR A 438 -5.29 -14.73 14.81
C THR A 438 -4.76 -14.27 16.17
N VAL A 439 -4.94 -13.00 16.51
CA VAL A 439 -4.42 -12.47 17.77
C VAL A 439 -5.03 -13.13 19.00
N HIS A 440 -4.17 -13.53 19.92
CA HIS A 440 -4.51 -14.08 21.23
C HIS A 440 -3.36 -13.80 22.23
N LEU A 441 -3.60 -14.11 23.50
CA LEU A 441 -2.53 -14.15 24.50
C LEU A 441 -1.90 -15.54 24.49
N GLY A 442 -0.56 -15.59 24.52
CA GLY A 442 0.18 -16.84 24.53
C GLY A 442 1.67 -16.62 24.73
N PHE A 443 2.41 -17.73 24.78
CA PHE A 443 3.87 -17.71 24.79
C PHE A 443 4.40 -17.75 23.35
N SER A 444 5.44 -16.98 23.08
CA SER A 444 6.16 -17.02 21.81
C SER A 444 7.44 -17.81 21.99
N ASP A 445 7.54 -18.99 21.37
CA ASP A 445 8.80 -19.72 21.14
C ASP A 445 9.05 -19.86 19.64
N SER A 446 8.99 -18.71 18.97
CA SER A 446 8.96 -18.66 17.52
C SER A 446 10.35 -18.63 16.89
N SER A 447 10.44 -19.12 15.66
CA SER A 447 11.65 -19.02 14.85
C SER A 447 12.07 -17.56 14.65
N ILE A 448 11.14 -16.59 14.54
CA ILE A 448 11.50 -15.17 14.41
C ILE A 448 12.13 -14.60 15.69
N GLN A 449 11.64 -14.99 16.87
CA GLN A 449 12.23 -14.55 18.13
C GLN A 449 13.63 -15.14 18.30
N GLN A 450 13.79 -16.45 18.06
CA GLN A 450 15.09 -17.11 18.06
C GLN A 450 16.03 -16.50 17.02
N PHE A 451 15.51 -16.09 15.87
CA PHE A 451 16.26 -15.42 14.81
C PHE A 451 16.84 -14.08 15.27
N PHE A 452 16.08 -13.24 15.98
CA PHE A 452 16.61 -12.01 16.56
C PHE A 452 17.59 -12.28 17.71
N CYS A 453 17.19 -13.11 18.68
CA CYS A 453 18.01 -13.38 19.86
C CYS A 453 19.34 -14.06 19.51
N SER A 454 19.34 -15.06 18.63
CA SER A 454 20.57 -15.80 18.24
C SER A 454 21.63 -14.91 17.61
N ARG A 455 21.23 -13.85 16.92
CA ARG A 455 22.14 -12.88 16.28
C ARG A 455 22.74 -11.88 17.26
N LEU A 456 22.03 -11.58 18.34
CA LEU A 456 22.51 -10.72 19.42
C LEU A 456 23.36 -11.49 20.43
N MET A 457 23.02 -12.75 20.72
CA MET A 457 23.66 -13.54 21.75
C MET A 457 25.18 -13.61 21.52
N ASN A 458 25.94 -13.20 22.54
CA ASN A 458 27.40 -13.14 22.54
C ASN A 458 27.98 -12.37 21.33
N GLY A 459 27.24 -11.40 20.79
CA GLY A 459 27.64 -10.64 19.60
C GLY A 459 27.85 -11.51 18.36
N SER A 460 27.23 -12.68 18.26
CA SER A 460 27.52 -13.69 17.23
C SER A 460 27.56 -13.14 15.80
N ARG A 461 26.55 -12.36 15.41
CA ARG A 461 26.44 -11.79 14.07
C ARG A 461 27.38 -10.60 13.84
N LEU A 462 27.65 -9.81 14.89
CA LEU A 462 28.65 -8.75 14.82
C LEU A 462 30.06 -9.32 14.67
N ASN A 463 30.37 -10.40 15.40
CA ASN A 463 31.62 -11.16 15.26
C ASN A 463 31.77 -11.78 13.86
N GLU A 464 30.68 -12.28 13.28
CA GLU A 464 30.65 -12.78 11.91
C GLU A 464 30.96 -11.67 10.89
N PHE A 465 30.36 -10.48 11.05
CA PHE A 465 30.48 -9.38 10.11
C PHE A 465 31.78 -8.59 10.27
N TYR A 466 32.25 -8.41 11.50
CA TYR A 466 33.36 -7.53 11.86
C TYR A 466 34.41 -8.27 12.71
N PRO A 467 34.96 -9.41 12.25
CA PRO A 467 35.89 -10.21 13.04
C PRO A 467 37.21 -9.49 13.33
N ALA A 468 37.59 -8.53 12.48
CA ALA A 468 38.76 -7.68 12.69
C ALA A 468 38.44 -6.49 13.61
N GLY A 469 37.18 -6.10 13.77
CA GLY A 469 36.77 -4.85 14.39
C GLY A 469 36.12 -3.88 13.40
N VAL A 470 35.92 -2.64 13.85
CA VAL A 470 35.20 -1.58 13.13
C VAL A 470 36.15 -0.44 12.83
N LEU A 471 36.10 0.07 11.60
CA LEU A 471 36.87 1.24 11.20
C LEU A 471 36.07 2.52 11.45
N VAL A 472 36.58 3.44 12.27
CA VAL A 472 35.95 4.73 12.56
C VAL A 472 36.92 5.84 12.19
N ASN A 473 36.59 6.61 11.14
CA ASN A 473 37.44 7.67 10.61
C ASN A 473 38.91 7.23 10.38
N GLN A 474 39.10 6.09 9.71
CA GLN A 474 40.42 5.46 9.47
C GLN A 474 41.15 4.94 10.73
N ILE A 475 40.54 5.03 11.91
CA ILE A 475 41.05 4.42 13.14
C ILE A 475 40.39 3.06 13.31
N HIS A 476 41.21 2.02 13.41
CA HIS A 476 40.74 0.68 13.62
C HIS A 476 40.47 0.44 15.11
N CYS A 477 39.23 0.08 15.45
CA CYS A 477 38.80 -0.26 16.79
C CYS A 477 38.49 -1.76 16.86
N SER A 478 39.03 -2.47 17.86
CA SER A 478 38.63 -3.87 18.07
C SER A 478 37.13 -3.95 18.36
N LEU A 479 36.47 -5.07 18.03
CA LEU A 479 35.03 -5.17 18.27
C LEU A 479 34.71 -5.10 19.77
N ASP A 480 35.53 -5.73 20.62
CA ASP A 480 35.36 -5.67 22.08
C ASP A 480 35.47 -4.24 22.61
N ASP A 481 36.48 -3.48 22.18
CA ASP A 481 36.62 -2.07 22.57
C ASP A 481 35.43 -1.25 22.05
N PHE A 482 35.05 -1.45 20.79
CA PHE A 482 33.94 -0.74 20.16
C PHE A 482 32.61 -0.92 20.90
N LEU A 483 32.33 -2.15 21.37
CA LEU A 483 31.13 -2.47 22.15
C LEU A 483 31.09 -1.76 23.52
N GLN A 484 32.24 -1.36 24.05
CA GLN A 484 32.40 -0.69 25.34
C GLN A 484 32.42 0.85 25.24
N LEU A 485 32.59 1.41 24.04
CA LEU A 485 32.67 2.85 23.86
C LEU A 485 31.35 3.55 24.23
N PRO A 486 31.40 4.67 24.98
CA PRO A 486 30.26 5.58 25.08
C PRO A 486 29.86 6.08 23.70
N ILE A 487 28.56 6.18 23.44
CA ILE A 487 28.02 6.64 22.17
C ILE A 487 27.40 8.01 22.37
N SER A 488 27.66 8.95 21.47
CA SER A 488 26.88 10.18 21.35
C SER A 488 26.35 10.35 19.93
N ILE A 489 25.07 10.65 19.78
CA ILE A 489 24.42 10.90 18.49
C ILE A 489 23.86 12.32 18.50
N ASN A 490 24.31 13.18 17.58
CA ASN A 490 23.89 14.59 17.52
C ASN A 490 24.03 15.33 18.87
N GLY A 491 25.05 14.98 19.67
CA GLY A 491 25.32 15.55 20.99
C GLY A 491 24.53 14.93 22.15
N GLU A 492 23.55 14.07 21.88
CA GLU A 492 22.85 13.30 22.91
C GLU A 492 23.68 12.08 23.30
N ALA A 493 23.81 11.79 24.60
CA ALA A 493 24.62 10.67 25.10
C ALA A 493 23.76 9.40 25.28
N PHE A 494 24.29 8.27 24.84
CA PHE A 494 23.65 6.95 24.91
C PHE A 494 24.53 5.95 25.65
N PRO A 495 23.96 4.88 26.22
CA PRO A 495 24.74 3.79 26.80
C PRO A 495 25.69 3.16 25.77
N PRO A 496 26.80 2.55 26.22
CA PRO A 496 27.63 1.71 25.36
C PRO A 496 26.83 0.62 24.64
N LEU A 497 27.31 0.22 23.46
CA LEU A 497 26.58 -0.69 22.57
C LEU A 497 26.27 -2.04 23.23
N HIS A 498 27.16 -2.58 24.05
CA HIS A 498 26.90 -3.85 24.75
C HIS A 498 25.68 -3.76 25.68
N LEU A 499 25.48 -2.64 26.39
CA LEU A 499 24.29 -2.46 27.26
C LEU A 499 23.01 -2.33 26.43
N ILE A 500 23.08 -1.72 25.25
CA ILE A 500 21.95 -1.65 24.32
C ILE A 500 21.61 -3.06 23.80
N ILE A 501 22.62 -3.87 23.46
CA ILE A 501 22.45 -5.27 23.04
C ILE A 501 21.85 -6.11 24.17
N GLU A 502 22.31 -5.97 25.40
CA GLU A 502 21.75 -6.65 26.58
C GLU A 502 20.29 -6.25 26.82
N SER A 503 19.98 -4.95 26.71
CA SER A 503 18.62 -4.45 26.81
C SER A 503 17.71 -5.02 25.72
N ALA A 504 18.21 -5.08 24.47
CA ALA A 504 17.48 -5.67 23.35
C ALA A 504 17.26 -7.18 23.56
N LEU A 505 18.27 -7.93 23.99
CA LEU A 505 18.13 -9.35 24.33
C LEU A 505 17.04 -9.57 25.38
N SER A 506 17.07 -8.78 26.46
CA SER A 506 16.07 -8.85 27.53
C SER A 506 14.66 -8.53 27.02
N ALA A 507 14.50 -7.48 26.22
CA ALA A 507 13.20 -7.08 25.67
C ALA A 507 12.63 -8.08 24.64
N LEU A 508 13.50 -8.78 23.91
CA LEU A 508 13.11 -9.73 22.86
C LEU A 508 12.94 -11.16 23.39
N GLN A 509 13.48 -11.49 24.56
CA GLN A 509 13.21 -12.73 25.28
C GLN A 509 11.86 -12.65 25.99
N LEU A 510 10.79 -12.89 25.23
CA LEU A 510 9.41 -12.89 25.73
C LEU A 510 9.19 -14.13 26.63
N SER A 511 9.49 -13.99 27.92
CA SER A 511 9.31 -15.07 28.93
C SER A 511 7.91 -15.12 29.53
N GLU A 512 7.10 -14.09 29.29
CA GLU A 512 5.74 -13.97 29.81
C GLU A 512 4.71 -14.09 28.69
N GLU A 513 3.47 -14.37 29.09
CA GLU A 513 2.33 -14.37 28.18
C GLU A 513 2.18 -12.99 27.54
N THR A 514 2.15 -12.96 26.21
CA THR A 514 2.16 -11.73 25.41
C THR A 514 1.16 -11.83 24.27
N VAL A 515 1.01 -10.73 23.52
CA VAL A 515 0.20 -10.72 22.31
C VAL A 515 0.92 -11.53 21.23
N VAL A 516 0.26 -12.59 20.77
CA VAL A 516 0.74 -13.50 19.73
C VAL A 516 -0.22 -13.46 18.54
N ILE A 517 0.33 -13.50 17.33
CA ILE A 517 -0.39 -13.60 16.05
C ILE A 517 0.17 -14.77 15.24
N THR A 518 -0.55 -15.22 14.21
CA THR A 518 0.06 -15.94 13.09
C THR A 518 0.62 -14.91 12.11
N GLY A 519 1.90 -14.59 12.27
CA GLY A 519 2.61 -13.61 11.47
C GLY A 519 2.99 -14.14 10.09
N MET A 520 3.23 -13.21 9.17
CA MET A 520 3.68 -13.55 7.80
C MET A 520 5.19 -13.78 7.72
N GLY A 521 5.90 -13.63 8.84
CA GLY A 521 7.33 -13.72 8.94
C GLY A 521 8.02 -12.48 8.40
N ASP A 522 9.10 -12.69 7.67
CA ASP A 522 9.94 -11.62 7.16
C ASP A 522 9.46 -11.08 5.80
N SER A 523 8.25 -10.55 5.76
CA SER A 523 7.56 -10.17 4.51
C SER A 523 8.08 -8.87 3.86
N HIS A 524 9.34 -8.46 4.06
CA HIS A 524 9.92 -7.21 3.54
C HIS A 524 10.14 -7.22 2.01
N SER A 525 10.54 -6.09 1.41
CA SER A 525 10.69 -5.94 -0.06
C SER A 525 11.64 -6.96 -0.71
N GLY A 526 12.59 -7.52 0.04
CA GLY A 526 13.50 -8.56 -0.47
C GLY A 526 12.84 -9.94 -0.57
N ASN A 527 11.68 -10.13 0.08
CA ASN A 527 10.93 -11.37 0.16
C ASN A 527 9.52 -11.22 -0.46
N VAL A 528 9.39 -10.29 -1.41
CA VAL A 528 8.18 -10.08 -2.21
C VAL A 528 8.58 -10.06 -3.67
N MET A 529 7.95 -10.90 -4.48
CA MET A 529 8.13 -10.93 -5.94
C MET A 529 6.96 -10.28 -6.65
N LEU A 530 7.26 -9.56 -7.73
CA LEU A 530 6.31 -8.84 -8.56
C LEU A 530 6.35 -9.37 -9.99
N SER A 531 5.21 -9.77 -10.54
CA SER A 531 5.14 -10.27 -11.92
C SER A 531 5.45 -9.16 -12.92
N LYS A 532 6.03 -9.51 -14.06
CA LYS A 532 6.21 -8.57 -15.19
C LYS A 532 4.90 -8.17 -15.88
N SER A 533 3.87 -9.01 -15.78
CA SER A 533 2.56 -8.77 -16.42
C SER A 533 1.69 -7.76 -15.67
N LYS A 534 0.75 -7.12 -16.38
CA LYS A 534 -0.35 -6.34 -15.79
C LYS A 534 -1.68 -7.11 -15.94
N PRO A 535 -2.54 -7.19 -14.91
CA PRO A 535 -2.36 -6.64 -13.56
C PRO A 535 -1.20 -7.31 -12.81
N MET A 536 -0.52 -6.54 -11.96
CA MET A 536 0.67 -6.99 -11.26
C MET A 536 0.29 -8.02 -10.20
N GLN A 537 0.86 -9.21 -10.30
CA GLN A 537 0.75 -10.23 -9.26
C GLN A 537 1.83 -9.99 -8.21
N VAL A 538 1.43 -10.09 -6.95
CA VAL A 538 2.30 -10.00 -5.77
C VAL A 538 2.38 -11.39 -5.19
N LEU A 539 3.60 -11.86 -4.95
CA LEU A 539 3.88 -13.18 -4.40
C LEU A 539 4.85 -13.00 -3.24
N TYR A 540 4.45 -13.42 -2.04
CA TYR A 540 5.37 -13.47 -0.90
C TYR A 540 6.29 -14.69 -1.07
N VAL A 541 7.49 -14.63 -0.51
CA VAL A 541 8.44 -15.75 -0.49
C VAL A 541 9.14 -15.77 0.88
N ASP A 542 9.87 -16.83 1.19
CA ASP A 542 10.73 -16.94 2.37
C ASP A 542 9.97 -16.91 3.72
N TYR A 543 9.54 -18.09 4.18
CA TYR A 543 8.64 -18.25 5.32
C TYR A 543 9.29 -18.91 6.54
N GLU A 544 10.62 -19.01 6.58
CA GLU A 544 11.34 -19.66 7.68
C GLU A 544 11.07 -19.00 9.04
N THR A 545 10.70 -17.72 9.03
CA THR A 545 10.33 -16.92 10.20
C THR A 545 8.82 -16.71 10.36
N ALA A 546 7.99 -17.27 9.49
CA ALA A 546 6.53 -17.21 9.64
C ALA A 546 6.06 -18.22 10.70
N GLY A 547 4.97 -17.90 11.41
CA GLY A 547 4.51 -18.72 12.53
C GLY A 547 3.76 -17.92 13.59
N GLN A 548 3.71 -18.47 14.80
CA GLN A 548 3.04 -17.84 15.93
C GLN A 548 4.02 -17.03 16.77
N HIS A 549 3.92 -15.69 16.74
CA HIS A 549 4.87 -14.81 17.42
C HIS A 549 4.32 -13.42 17.72
N SER A 550 5.13 -12.60 18.38
CA SER A 550 4.80 -11.20 18.64
C SER A 550 4.60 -10.42 17.33
N PRO A 551 3.50 -9.67 17.18
CA PRO A 551 3.22 -8.86 15.99
C PRO A 551 4.28 -7.78 15.76
N TRP A 552 4.97 -7.36 16.82
CA TRP A 552 6.00 -6.34 16.78
C TRP A 552 7.30 -6.87 16.17
N LEU A 553 7.62 -8.14 16.40
CA LEU A 553 8.75 -8.83 15.75
C LEU A 553 8.47 -9.06 14.27
N ASP A 554 7.25 -9.49 13.93
CA ASP A 554 6.81 -9.69 12.54
C ASP A 554 6.88 -8.38 11.73
N PHE A 555 6.54 -7.25 12.38
CA PHE A 555 6.50 -5.95 11.73
C PHE A 555 7.87 -5.28 11.58
N ALA A 556 8.84 -5.60 12.44
CA ALA A 556 10.09 -4.85 12.54
C ALA A 556 10.90 -4.86 11.24
N LYS A 557 11.08 -6.01 10.60
CA LYS A 557 11.85 -6.09 9.34
C LYS A 557 11.12 -5.49 8.14
N PRO A 558 9.83 -5.80 7.88
CA PRO A 558 9.08 -5.07 6.87
C PRO A 558 9.14 -3.57 7.08
N LEU A 559 9.09 -3.08 8.32
CA LEU A 559 9.24 -1.66 8.60
C LEU A 559 10.66 -1.16 8.29
N TYR A 560 11.70 -1.76 8.87
CA TYR A 560 13.06 -1.26 8.72
C TYR A 560 13.55 -1.34 7.27
N ASN A 561 13.43 -2.52 6.67
CA ASN A 561 13.96 -2.78 5.34
C ASN A 561 13.23 -1.99 4.26
N ASP A 562 11.97 -1.61 4.50
CA ASP A 562 11.19 -0.85 3.52
C ASP A 562 11.19 0.67 3.81
N VAL A 563 11.26 1.13 5.05
CA VAL A 563 11.30 2.59 5.30
C VAL A 563 12.73 3.12 5.25
N PHE A 564 13.69 2.40 5.81
CA PHE A 564 15.11 2.78 5.82
C PHE A 564 15.89 2.13 4.66
N PHE A 565 15.21 1.89 3.54
CA PHE A 565 15.76 1.14 2.39
C PHE A 565 17.04 1.79 1.86
N GLU A 566 17.13 3.11 1.77
CA GLU A 566 18.33 3.79 1.29
C GLU A 566 19.52 3.65 2.23
N ALA A 567 19.32 3.68 3.55
CA ALA A 567 20.39 3.40 4.51
C ALA A 567 20.81 1.92 4.47
N LEU A 568 19.84 1.01 4.37
CA LEU A 568 20.09 -0.43 4.35
C LEU A 568 20.77 -0.88 3.05
N TYR A 569 20.41 -0.31 1.90
CA TYR A 569 20.94 -0.69 0.59
C TYR A 569 21.93 0.35 0.03
N ALA A 570 22.52 1.20 0.89
CA ALA A 570 23.44 2.26 0.47
C ALA A 570 24.66 1.73 -0.30
N ASP A 571 25.16 0.56 0.10
CA ASP A 571 26.25 -0.16 -0.54
C ASP A 571 25.91 -0.59 -1.98
N PHE A 572 24.63 -0.83 -2.28
CA PHE A 572 24.18 -1.08 -3.64
C PHE A 572 23.78 0.19 -4.40
N LEU A 573 23.51 1.29 -3.70
CA LEU A 573 23.19 2.57 -4.32
C LEU A 573 24.44 3.42 -4.61
N ASP A 574 25.63 2.91 -4.24
CA ASP A 574 26.90 3.63 -4.32
C ASP A 574 26.83 5.00 -3.62
N ARG A 575 26.06 5.10 -2.52
CA ARG A 575 25.94 6.34 -1.74
C ARG A 575 27.07 6.44 -0.73
N ASP A 576 27.70 7.62 -0.70
CA ASP A 576 28.70 7.99 0.29
C ASP A 576 28.13 9.12 1.16
N PHE A 577 27.45 8.73 2.24
CA PHE A 577 26.79 9.70 3.13
C PHE A 577 27.78 10.68 3.77
N LYS A 578 29.05 10.28 3.92
CA LYS A 578 30.09 11.15 4.45
C LYS A 578 30.51 12.20 3.43
N ALA A 579 30.77 11.80 2.18
CA ALA A 579 31.11 12.73 1.10
C ALA A 579 29.95 13.70 0.79
N GLU A 580 28.70 13.25 0.96
CA GLU A 580 27.50 14.08 0.82
C GLU A 580 27.28 15.03 2.02
N GLY A 581 28.09 14.93 3.08
CA GLY A 581 27.93 15.75 4.30
C GLY A 581 26.69 15.42 5.11
N LEU A 582 26.11 14.24 4.91
CA LEU A 582 24.89 13.76 5.56
C LEU A 582 25.17 12.92 6.81
N PHE A 583 26.41 12.45 6.97
CA PHE A 583 26.81 11.67 8.12
C PHE A 583 28.30 11.86 8.43
N ASP A 584 28.66 11.93 9.71
CA ASP A 584 30.06 11.85 10.13
C ASP A 584 30.21 11.03 11.43
N ALA A 585 31.38 10.45 11.61
CA ALA A 585 31.72 9.66 12.79
C ALA A 585 33.14 10.00 13.25
N VAL A 586 33.27 10.31 14.53
CA VAL A 586 34.54 10.67 15.18
C VAL A 586 34.77 9.77 16.38
N LEU A 587 35.91 9.08 16.38
CA LEU A 587 36.40 8.35 17.54
C LEU A 587 37.33 9.23 18.36
N SER A 588 37.08 9.34 19.67
CA SER A 588 37.91 10.09 20.60
C SER A 588 38.18 9.28 21.87
N SER A 589 38.98 9.84 22.80
CA SER A 589 39.20 9.23 24.11
C SER A 589 37.94 9.15 24.98
N SER A 590 36.88 9.91 24.65
CA SER A 590 35.62 9.91 25.40
C SER A 590 34.55 8.98 24.82
N GLY A 591 34.83 8.31 23.69
CA GLY A 591 33.87 7.43 23.02
C GLY A 591 33.74 7.73 21.52
N ILE A 592 32.63 7.31 20.94
CA ILE A 592 32.28 7.57 19.54
C ILE A 592 31.19 8.64 19.46
N SER A 593 31.43 9.65 18.62
CA SER A 593 30.44 10.68 18.29
C SER A 593 29.97 10.48 16.85
N LEU A 594 28.66 10.34 16.67
CA LEU A 594 27.98 10.14 15.41
C LEU A 594 27.12 11.38 15.13
N SER A 595 27.29 11.99 13.96
CA SER A 595 26.52 13.16 13.54
C SER A 595 25.68 12.79 12.33
N ILE A 596 24.36 12.88 12.46
CA ILE A 596 23.40 12.69 11.38
C ILE A 596 22.95 14.07 10.90
N GLY A 597 23.23 14.36 9.63
CA GLY A 597 22.82 15.57 8.94
C GLY A 597 21.38 15.50 8.41
N ASP A 598 21.10 16.29 7.37
CA ASP A 598 19.78 16.40 6.74
C ASP A 598 19.53 15.23 5.77
N LEU A 599 19.33 14.03 6.31
CA LEU A 599 19.02 12.84 5.54
C LEU A 599 17.67 13.04 4.82
N LYS A 600 17.72 13.10 3.49
CA LYS A 600 16.53 13.17 2.63
C LYS A 600 16.45 11.89 1.81
N PHE A 601 15.82 10.87 2.38
CA PHE A 601 15.41 9.71 1.61
C PHE A 601 14.27 10.09 0.66
N ASP A 602 14.10 9.28 -0.38
CA ASP A 602 13.04 9.39 -1.36
C ASP A 602 11.67 9.37 -0.68
N SER A 603 10.77 10.14 -1.28
CA SER A 603 9.36 10.25 -0.89
C SER A 603 8.67 8.90 -0.73
N THR A 604 9.04 7.85 -1.49
CA THR A 604 8.49 6.50 -1.34
C THR A 604 8.69 5.95 0.07
N ALA A 605 9.83 6.23 0.73
CA ALA A 605 10.08 5.78 2.09
C ALA A 605 9.05 6.36 3.07
N ARG A 606 8.74 7.66 2.93
CA ARG A 606 7.67 8.30 3.72
C ARG A 606 6.30 7.69 3.44
N LEU A 607 6.00 7.46 2.15
CA LEU A 607 4.71 6.87 1.76
C LEU A 607 4.54 5.47 2.33
N ILE A 608 5.58 4.64 2.27
CA ILE A 608 5.58 3.29 2.86
C ILE A 608 5.37 3.37 4.37
N TRP A 609 6.06 4.30 5.06
CA TRP A 609 5.83 4.53 6.49
C TRP A 609 4.38 4.88 6.78
N ASP A 610 3.81 5.84 6.05
CA ASP A 610 2.43 6.28 6.26
C ASP A 610 1.42 5.16 6.01
N ILE A 611 1.63 4.33 4.98
CA ILE A 611 0.82 3.15 4.69
C ILE A 611 0.91 2.17 5.86
N LYS A 612 2.12 1.75 6.23
CA LYS A 612 2.36 0.80 7.32
C LYS A 612 1.80 1.27 8.66
N ARG A 613 1.99 2.55 8.99
CA ARG A 613 1.45 3.17 10.20
C ARG A 613 -0.07 3.15 10.20
N ARG A 614 -0.70 3.67 9.14
CA ARG A 614 -2.15 3.91 9.09
C ARG A 614 -2.97 2.66 8.75
N LEU A 615 -2.39 1.69 8.07
CA LEU A 615 -3.07 0.45 7.65
C LEU A 615 -2.71 -0.76 8.51
N VAL A 616 -1.63 -0.72 9.30
CA VAL A 616 -1.26 -1.84 10.19
C VAL A 616 -1.17 -1.38 11.64
N LEU A 617 -0.20 -0.51 11.99
CA LEU A 617 0.10 -0.19 13.39
C LEU A 617 -1.07 0.45 14.12
N GLU A 618 -1.62 1.55 13.59
CA GLU A 618 -2.71 2.29 14.25
C GLU A 618 -4.00 1.43 14.33
N PRO A 619 -4.47 0.78 13.24
CA PRO A 619 -5.66 -0.06 13.32
C PRO A 619 -5.49 -1.27 14.24
N PHE A 620 -4.32 -1.92 14.20
CA PHE A 620 -4.09 -3.09 15.05
C PHE A 620 -3.95 -2.69 16.53
N THR A 621 -3.28 -1.58 16.84
CA THR A 621 -3.22 -1.06 18.21
C THR A 621 -4.61 -0.71 18.73
N ALA A 622 -5.43 -0.04 17.91
CA ALA A 622 -6.82 0.23 18.26
C ALA A 622 -7.63 -1.06 18.48
N TYR A 623 -7.38 -2.09 17.67
CA TYR A 623 -8.01 -3.41 17.84
C TYR A 623 -7.60 -4.07 19.16
N LEU A 624 -6.31 -4.05 19.53
CA LEU A 624 -5.83 -4.59 20.81
C LEU A 624 -6.50 -3.88 21.99
N LEU A 625 -6.61 -2.55 21.94
CA LEU A 625 -7.29 -1.75 22.96
C LEU A 625 -8.78 -2.10 23.08
N ASP A 626 -9.49 -2.27 21.95
CA ASP A 626 -10.89 -2.73 21.94
C ASP A 626 -11.07 -4.12 22.57
N LYS A 627 -10.04 -4.99 22.43
CA LYS A 627 -10.01 -6.32 23.03
C LYS A 627 -9.46 -6.36 24.46
N ASN A 628 -9.10 -5.22 25.05
CA ASN A 628 -8.40 -5.13 26.34
C ASN A 628 -7.12 -5.99 26.39
N LEU A 629 -6.43 -6.12 25.25
CA LEU A 629 -5.14 -6.80 25.15
C LEU A 629 -3.99 -5.82 25.48
N PRO A 630 -2.89 -6.30 26.07
CA PRO A 630 -1.80 -5.43 26.52
C PRO A 630 -1.05 -4.80 25.35
N THR A 631 -0.79 -3.50 25.44
CA THR A 631 -0.04 -2.72 24.45
C THR A 631 1.22 -2.06 25.03
N SER A 632 1.43 -2.15 26.34
CA SER A 632 2.49 -1.43 27.08
C SER A 632 3.91 -1.74 26.60
N LEU A 633 4.18 -2.98 26.17
CA LEU A 633 5.50 -3.41 25.72
C LEU A 633 5.73 -3.23 24.21
N SER A 634 4.71 -2.81 23.44
CA SER A 634 4.76 -2.78 21.98
C SER A 634 5.90 -1.91 21.44
N THR A 635 6.02 -0.69 21.95
CA THR A 635 7.07 0.26 21.55
C THR A 635 8.47 -0.25 21.89
N GLN A 636 8.65 -0.88 23.05
CA GLN A 636 9.95 -1.39 23.47
C GLN A 636 10.38 -2.59 22.62
N ILE A 637 9.48 -3.56 22.40
CA ILE A 637 9.77 -4.75 21.57
C ILE A 637 10.07 -4.30 20.14
N LEU A 638 9.22 -3.46 19.56
CA LEU A 638 9.42 -2.96 18.19
C LEU A 638 10.72 -2.18 18.06
N GLY A 639 11.02 -1.25 18.97
CA GLY A 639 12.24 -0.46 18.95
C GLY A 639 13.52 -1.31 19.00
N ASN A 640 13.56 -2.30 19.89
CA ASN A 640 14.70 -3.21 19.99
C ASN A 640 14.82 -4.15 18.80
N ALA A 641 13.70 -4.61 18.23
CA ALA A 641 13.73 -5.40 17.00
C ALA A 641 14.22 -4.56 15.80
N LEU A 642 13.81 -3.30 15.70
CA LEU A 642 14.30 -2.36 14.68
C LEU A 642 15.80 -2.07 14.82
N PHE A 643 16.30 -1.93 16.04
CA PHE A 643 17.73 -1.85 16.31
C PHE A 643 18.48 -3.06 15.75
N CYS A 644 17.98 -4.27 16.00
CA CYS A 644 18.56 -5.48 15.44
C CYS A 644 18.56 -5.49 13.91
N CYS A 645 17.45 -5.05 13.28
CA CYS A 645 17.36 -4.94 11.83
C CYS A 645 18.46 -4.01 11.28
N ALA A 646 18.73 -2.89 11.95
CA ALA A 646 19.74 -1.93 11.54
C ALA A 646 21.16 -2.49 11.53
N ILE A 647 21.55 -3.18 12.60
CA ILE A 647 22.96 -3.59 12.80
C ILE A 647 23.28 -5.03 12.39
N LEU A 648 22.28 -5.91 12.23
CA LEU A 648 22.49 -7.36 12.03
C LEU A 648 22.00 -7.92 10.69
N THR A 649 21.39 -7.08 9.84
CA THR A 649 20.80 -7.55 8.57
C THR A 649 21.85 -7.69 7.47
N ARG A 650 22.78 -6.73 7.35
CA ARG A 650 23.78 -6.68 6.29
C ARG A 650 25.19 -6.48 6.85
N ASN A 651 26.16 -7.03 6.13
CA ASN A 651 27.57 -6.85 6.44
C ASN A 651 28.10 -5.63 5.65
N TYR A 652 28.52 -4.59 6.35
CA TYR A 652 29.10 -3.39 5.74
C TYR A 652 30.59 -3.24 6.07
N GLN A 653 31.32 -4.33 6.24
CA GLN A 653 32.76 -4.28 6.50
C GLN A 653 33.53 -3.45 5.45
N ALA A 654 33.05 -3.43 4.19
CA ALA A 654 33.61 -2.61 3.12
C ALA A 654 33.13 -1.15 3.11
N HIS A 655 32.07 -0.82 3.85
CA HIS A 655 31.42 0.48 3.92
C HIS A 655 31.15 0.87 5.39
N PRO A 656 32.20 1.12 6.18
CA PRO A 656 32.07 1.33 7.63
C PRO A 656 31.22 2.57 7.98
N ASP A 657 31.19 3.59 7.14
CA ASP A 657 30.31 4.74 7.26
C ASP A 657 28.83 4.35 7.20
N VAL A 658 28.46 3.44 6.27
CA VAL A 658 27.11 2.89 6.17
C VAL A 658 26.77 2.06 7.41
N PHE A 659 27.69 1.26 7.94
CA PHE A 659 27.50 0.57 9.23
C PHE A 659 27.20 1.56 10.35
N LEU A 660 28.04 2.60 10.50
CA LEU A 660 27.93 3.57 11.59
C LEU A 660 26.66 4.42 11.48
N LEU A 661 26.19 4.72 10.27
CA LEU A 661 24.90 5.35 10.05
C LEU A 661 23.74 4.43 10.49
N ASN A 662 23.74 3.18 10.05
CA ASN A 662 22.71 2.21 10.45
C ASN A 662 22.75 1.99 11.98
N LEU A 663 23.93 1.95 12.59
CA LEU A 663 24.08 1.91 14.05
C LEU A 663 23.42 3.12 14.73
N ALA A 664 23.71 4.34 14.26
CA ALA A 664 23.13 5.55 14.83
C ALA A 664 21.59 5.53 14.75
N LEU A 665 21.04 5.21 13.58
CA LEU A 665 19.59 5.06 13.40
C LEU A 665 19.01 3.96 14.30
N GLY A 666 19.68 2.81 14.40
CA GLY A 666 19.28 1.70 15.25
C GLY A 666 19.22 2.08 16.73
N VAL A 667 20.23 2.79 17.24
CA VAL A 667 20.28 3.26 18.63
C VAL A 667 19.13 4.21 18.95
N LEU A 668 18.82 5.14 18.04
CA LEU A 668 17.65 6.03 18.20
C LEU A 668 16.33 5.24 18.19
N LEU A 669 16.20 4.23 17.31
CA LEU A 669 15.02 3.37 17.24
C LEU A 669 14.83 2.52 18.50
N ALA A 670 15.91 2.06 19.13
CA ALA A 670 15.86 1.31 20.40
C ALA A 670 15.19 2.11 21.54
N GLN A 671 15.24 3.44 21.48
CA GLN A 671 14.56 4.33 22.43
C GLN A 671 13.04 4.45 22.18
N GLY A 672 12.48 3.71 21.22
CA GLY A 672 11.07 3.80 20.86
C GLY A 672 10.70 5.03 20.03
N ARG A 673 11.70 5.80 19.55
CA ARG A 673 11.54 7.06 18.81
C ARG A 673 11.25 6.85 17.32
N VAL A 674 10.44 5.86 16.97
CA VAL A 674 10.25 5.43 15.56
C VAL A 674 9.79 6.57 14.66
N ALA A 675 8.74 7.31 15.04
CA ALA A 675 8.21 8.40 14.21
C ALA A 675 9.24 9.53 14.02
N GLU A 676 9.96 9.89 15.07
CA GLU A 676 10.99 10.92 15.03
C GLU A 676 12.17 10.51 14.14
N VAL A 677 12.62 9.26 14.23
CA VAL A 677 13.69 8.75 13.36
C VAL A 677 13.22 8.70 11.90
N VAL A 678 11.94 8.42 11.64
CA VAL A 678 11.39 8.55 10.28
C VAL A 678 11.33 10.01 9.84
N ASP A 679 10.90 10.94 10.69
CA ASP A 679 10.90 12.37 10.36
C ASP A 679 12.33 12.91 10.12
N LEU A 680 13.35 12.34 10.79
CA LEU A 680 14.76 12.67 10.58
C LEU A 680 15.26 12.28 9.17
N VAL A 681 14.79 11.16 8.62
CA VAL A 681 15.23 10.66 7.29
C VAL A 681 14.25 10.98 6.16
N CYS A 682 13.02 11.36 6.51
CA CYS A 682 11.90 11.64 5.62
C CYS A 682 11.04 12.78 6.22
N PRO A 683 11.55 14.02 6.25
CA PRO A 683 10.87 15.14 6.88
C PRO A 683 9.53 15.44 6.18
N THR A 684 8.53 15.86 6.97
CA THR A 684 7.28 16.42 6.43
C THR A 684 7.57 17.82 5.93
N GLY A 685 7.66 17.98 4.60
CA GLY A 685 7.83 19.28 3.94
C GLY A 685 6.74 20.29 4.26
#